data_AF-A0A9X9ESA5-F1
#
_entry.id   AF-A0A9X9ESA5-F1
#
_cell.length_a   1.000
_cell.length_b   1.000
_cell.length_c   1.000
_cell.angle_alpha   90.00
_cell.angle_beta   90.00
_cell.angle_gamma   90.00
#
_symmetry.space_group_name_H-M   'P 1'
#
loop_
_entity.id
_entity.type
_entity.pdbx_description
1 polymer ?
#
loop_
_entity_poly.entity_id
_entity_poly.type
_entity_poly.pdbx_seq_one_letter_code
_entity_poly.pdbx_strand_id
1 'polypeptide(L)'
;MTKSLYPDFYFQDIDLSIISDLDKNQIPFPVVIKPNIGYSSVGVHKVKNEQDWDIAVNQLKADLLHSDGLYDSEVIGSQTVLIEEWIQGEEYAIDGYYNQDGEPVILNVFKRLFRDDYDTSDRIYYTSKLAINEIYHDALKFMRNIQTVLPLRNYPVHFEIRKKGNRVIPIEINPLRFAGAGTTDLGYHAYGMNMYEHYFSGTKPDWNRILEEMDDHIYSFFFAEVPLEINLEDVARIDHEGLRHEFEHVLEYRQLPFQNDRSMAIIFYRSEDLNENLQLLHLDLIPYLTIKHLGGMEMRFSKLNPKKSLLAKLFLFYIIPFVLFAGAMGLCFSYITNKMINENVLPQFDDRLSENAHSLAASLNPTLINKASVRGEEIKRELDAFVKDKKGIEYVYVLKRENDADMIVALNGSEDYMVESPFTPEQAKSITGKEDVLSEIYKDKWGTHKSYFTPIEGTDAIVGIDMDAKFIDELKSTMIFYNILFLASAIILGVLCAVVIGKKISGPVNELVGYTNEMAKGDLSKSIPVGRQDEIGDLSNGFEDMRLSLAHIIQNVREHAQTMNQTTVSIQQSFEEMVESYGQIVTGTTEEAKASEERAYHIDRISNMISDLSDTIRLMNEQTNEMNEFTMHTNTLAEQGSKQVQDVTGQMDKIMENGKANKANLVSLEEDVVKINEVIGLIRVIASQTNLLSLNASIEAARAGDAGRGFAVVAQEVQKLAVQTDESIDIISESIMRINEQTAKVIQNNDESFQDILNGVSLVENNGEIFNKIFESVEKLLKGTEQLAAHSKKINESSDESLASIQEIAAISEEGVATTEQISAAAIQQSTIMTGLKEQNQDLANESAILEEMVEKFITEK
;
A
#
# COMPACT_ATOMS: atom_id res chain seq x y z
N MET A 1 13.83 21.37 17.48
CA MET A 1 15.20 21.40 18.07
C MET A 1 15.96 22.71 17.81
N THR A 2 15.75 23.39 16.67
CA THR A 2 16.47 24.62 16.28
C THR A 2 15.80 25.94 16.72
N LYS A 3 14.73 25.87 17.52
CA LYS A 3 13.91 27.04 17.94
C LYS A 3 14.74 28.15 18.60
N SER A 4 15.79 27.81 19.34
CA SER A 4 16.69 28.78 19.99
C SER A 4 17.48 29.64 18.98
N LEU A 5 17.70 29.15 17.75
CA LEU A 5 18.36 29.91 16.69
C LEU A 5 17.41 30.86 15.95
N TYR A 6 16.09 30.61 16.05
CA TYR A 6 15.04 31.34 15.34
C TYR A 6 13.86 31.64 16.28
N PRO A 7 14.05 32.42 17.36
CA PRO A 7 13.02 32.62 18.40
C PRO A 7 11.78 33.35 17.90
N ASP A 8 11.91 34.14 16.83
CA ASP A 8 10.81 34.91 16.24
C ASP A 8 10.03 34.15 15.15
N PHE A 9 10.47 32.93 14.79
CA PHE A 9 9.83 32.14 13.74
C PHE A 9 8.58 31.43 14.29
N TYR A 10 7.43 31.70 13.69
CA TYR A 10 6.18 31.07 14.08
C TYR A 10 6.05 29.67 13.47
N PHE A 11 5.77 28.68 14.31
CA PHE A 11 5.35 27.35 13.89
C PHE A 11 4.45 26.71 14.96
N GLN A 12 3.51 25.86 14.51
CA GLN A 12 2.55 25.18 15.36
C GLN A 12 2.17 23.83 14.74
N ASP A 13 2.32 22.75 15.50
CA ASP A 13 1.77 21.44 15.15
C ASP A 13 0.29 21.37 15.55
N ILE A 14 -0.54 20.84 14.66
CA ILE A 14 -1.96 20.61 14.92
C ILE A 14 -2.42 19.26 14.36
N ASP A 15 -3.37 18.64 15.04
CA ASP A 15 -4.06 17.46 14.52
C ASP A 15 -4.96 17.84 13.32
N LEU A 16 -4.89 17.07 12.24
CA LEU A 16 -5.64 17.33 11.00
C LEU A 16 -7.16 17.36 11.26
N SER A 17 -7.66 16.63 12.26
CA SER A 17 -9.09 16.57 12.58
C SER A 17 -9.67 17.91 13.06
N ILE A 18 -8.85 18.76 13.69
CA ILE A 18 -9.28 20.04 14.28
C ILE A 18 -8.81 21.27 13.49
N ILE A 19 -8.05 21.09 12.40
CA ILE A 19 -7.50 22.21 11.61
C ILE A 19 -8.59 23.13 11.03
N SER A 20 -9.76 22.57 10.73
CA SER A 20 -10.92 23.32 10.23
C SER A 20 -11.59 24.19 11.29
N ASP A 21 -11.37 23.87 12.57
CA ASP A 21 -12.00 24.54 13.72
C ASP A 21 -11.09 25.60 14.38
N LEU A 22 -9.90 25.84 13.82
CA LEU A 22 -8.96 26.83 14.31
C LEU A 22 -9.53 28.26 14.25
N ASP A 23 -9.30 29.04 15.31
CA ASP A 23 -9.56 30.48 15.31
C ASP A 23 -8.56 31.19 14.39
N LYS A 24 -9.02 31.52 13.18
CA LYS A 24 -8.22 32.14 12.12
C LYS A 24 -7.59 33.47 12.55
N ASN A 25 -8.17 34.17 13.55
CA ASN A 25 -7.63 35.44 14.06
C ASN A 25 -6.30 35.27 14.81
N GLN A 26 -5.96 34.04 15.23
CA GLN A 26 -4.74 33.74 15.97
C GLN A 26 -3.59 33.29 15.05
N ILE A 27 -3.86 33.10 13.75
CA ILE A 27 -2.89 32.64 12.76
C ILE A 27 -2.17 33.86 12.16
N PRO A 28 -0.82 33.95 12.27
CA PRO A 28 -0.07 35.08 11.76
C PRO A 28 0.18 34.93 10.25
N PHE A 29 -0.84 35.18 9.43
CA PHE A 29 -0.71 35.16 7.97
C PHE A 29 0.39 36.11 7.46
N PRO A 30 1.14 35.74 6.41
CA PRO A 30 1.01 34.51 5.61
C PRO A 30 1.67 33.29 6.24
N VAL A 31 1.05 32.11 6.08
CA VAL A 31 1.55 30.82 6.61
C VAL A 31 1.62 29.75 5.51
N VAL A 32 2.38 28.70 5.76
CA VAL A 32 2.35 27.44 5.02
C VAL A 32 1.70 26.38 5.91
N ILE A 33 0.77 25.61 5.35
CA ILE A 33 0.23 24.41 5.97
C ILE A 33 0.79 23.21 5.22
N LYS A 34 1.35 22.24 5.95
CA LYS A 34 1.95 21.03 5.37
C LYS A 34 1.87 19.85 6.32
N PRO A 35 1.83 18.60 5.85
CA PRO A 35 1.97 17.46 6.75
C PRO A 35 3.32 17.51 7.47
N ASN A 36 3.36 17.04 8.72
CA ASN A 36 4.58 17.05 9.53
C ASN A 36 5.66 16.06 9.00
N ILE A 37 5.20 15.00 8.32
CA ILE A 37 6.01 14.06 7.56
C ILE A 37 5.50 14.12 6.12
N GLY A 38 6.35 14.42 5.15
CA GLY A 38 5.91 14.60 3.77
C GLY A 38 6.98 14.25 2.75
N TYR A 39 6.54 14.02 1.52
CA TYR A 39 7.38 13.70 0.37
C TYR A 39 6.88 14.47 -0.86
N SER A 40 7.81 14.93 -1.71
CA SER A 40 7.52 15.59 -3.00
C SER A 40 6.50 16.74 -2.90
N SER A 41 6.55 17.49 -1.80
CA SER A 41 5.67 18.62 -1.52
C SER A 41 4.16 18.33 -1.54
N VAL A 42 3.76 17.05 -1.38
CA VAL A 42 2.37 16.62 -1.28
C VAL A 42 1.72 17.24 -0.04
N GLY A 43 0.55 17.85 -0.22
CA GLY A 43 -0.17 18.52 0.86
C GLY A 43 0.52 19.79 1.38
N VAL A 44 1.44 20.40 0.62
CA VAL A 44 2.04 21.69 1.01
C VAL A 44 1.26 22.83 0.37
N HIS A 45 0.55 23.62 1.19
CA HIS A 45 -0.25 24.75 0.71
C HIS A 45 0.17 26.06 1.38
N LYS A 46 0.38 27.09 0.57
CA LYS A 46 0.69 28.46 1.02
C LYS A 46 -0.61 29.26 1.18
N VAL A 47 -0.79 29.89 2.34
CA VAL A 47 -1.99 30.66 2.70
C VAL A 47 -1.62 32.13 2.93
N LYS A 48 -2.03 33.04 2.02
CA LYS A 48 -1.65 34.46 2.11
C LYS A 48 -2.46 35.21 3.15
N ASN A 49 -3.74 34.87 3.28
CA ASN A 49 -4.70 35.58 4.11
C ASN A 49 -5.84 34.65 4.53
N GLU A 50 -6.70 35.13 5.42
CA GLU A 50 -7.81 34.36 5.98
C GLU A 50 -8.79 33.79 4.94
N GLN A 51 -8.97 34.45 3.79
CA GLN A 51 -9.91 34.02 2.74
C GLN A 51 -9.40 32.77 2.01
N ASP A 52 -8.08 32.57 1.97
CA ASP A 52 -7.44 31.43 1.31
C ASP A 52 -7.47 30.17 2.21
N TRP A 53 -7.72 30.33 3.51
CA TRP A 53 -7.57 29.26 4.52
C TRP A 53 -8.45 28.04 4.22
N ASP A 54 -9.75 28.23 4.03
CA ASP A 54 -10.69 27.11 3.85
C ASP A 54 -10.39 26.36 2.54
N ILE A 55 -9.96 27.07 1.50
CA ILE A 55 -9.58 26.47 0.22
C ILE A 55 -8.31 25.63 0.41
N ALA A 56 -7.28 26.18 1.03
CA ALA A 56 -6.02 25.50 1.29
C ALA A 56 -6.20 24.27 2.19
N VAL A 57 -7.02 24.36 3.24
CA VAL A 57 -7.31 23.23 4.14
C VAL A 57 -8.08 22.12 3.42
N ASN A 58 -9.04 22.47 2.55
CA ASN A 58 -9.77 21.47 1.77
C ASN A 58 -8.85 20.79 0.73
N GLN A 59 -7.96 21.55 0.09
CA GLN A 59 -6.95 21.00 -0.82
C GLN A 59 -5.96 20.11 -0.07
N LEU A 60 -5.46 20.53 1.09
CA LEU A 60 -4.61 19.72 1.96
C LEU A 60 -5.25 18.37 2.28
N LYS A 61 -6.52 18.38 2.71
CA LYS A 61 -7.25 17.15 3.03
C LYS A 61 -7.45 16.27 1.80
N ALA A 62 -7.75 16.88 0.65
CA ALA A 62 -7.86 16.14 -0.60
C ALA A 62 -6.52 15.52 -0.99
N ASP A 63 -5.43 16.27 -0.98
CA ASP A 63 -4.10 15.79 -1.35
C ASP A 63 -3.64 14.65 -0.44
N LEU A 64 -3.85 14.79 0.89
CA LEU A 64 -3.54 13.74 1.85
C LEU A 64 -4.38 12.49 1.63
N LEU A 65 -5.68 12.63 1.35
CA LEU A 65 -6.56 11.51 1.03
C LEU A 65 -6.17 10.80 -0.28
N HIS A 66 -5.83 11.55 -1.32
CA HIS A 66 -5.37 10.95 -2.60
C HIS A 66 -3.98 10.31 -2.48
N SER A 67 -3.17 10.75 -1.53
CA SER A 67 -1.87 10.15 -1.23
C SER A 67 -1.95 8.93 -0.32
N ASP A 68 -3.09 8.73 0.35
CA ASP A 68 -3.32 7.62 1.26
C ASP A 68 -3.37 6.29 0.46
N GLY A 69 -2.53 5.34 0.85
CA GLY A 69 -2.31 4.09 0.10
C GLY A 69 -1.32 4.16 -1.06
N LEU A 70 -0.88 5.35 -1.50
CA LEU A 70 0.25 5.50 -2.45
C LEU A 70 1.61 5.54 -1.74
N TYR A 71 1.65 6.17 -0.56
CA TYR A 71 2.86 6.31 0.25
C TYR A 71 2.61 5.71 1.64
N ASP A 72 3.64 5.10 2.25
CA ASP A 72 3.55 4.67 3.65
C ASP A 72 3.35 5.88 4.57
N SER A 73 2.70 5.67 5.70
CA SER A 73 2.51 6.68 6.75
C SER A 73 3.83 7.25 7.30
N GLU A 74 4.94 6.49 7.15
CA GLU A 74 6.30 6.95 7.44
C GLU A 74 6.86 7.93 6.39
N VAL A 75 6.25 8.00 5.20
CA VAL A 75 6.65 8.86 4.07
C VAL A 75 5.75 10.09 3.96
N ILE A 76 4.44 9.94 4.16
CA ILE A 76 3.48 11.04 4.27
C ILE A 76 2.58 10.80 5.49
N GLY A 77 2.73 11.65 6.51
CA GLY A 77 1.94 11.59 7.73
C GLY A 77 0.60 12.31 7.57
N SER A 78 -0.51 11.60 7.77
CA SER A 78 -1.86 12.13 7.58
C SER A 78 -2.52 12.68 8.86
N GLN A 79 -1.92 12.47 10.04
CA GLN A 79 -2.56 12.81 11.31
C GLN A 79 -2.20 14.20 11.86
N THR A 80 -0.99 14.70 11.55
CA THR A 80 -0.51 15.99 12.08
C THR A 80 -0.03 16.91 10.97
N VAL A 81 -0.46 18.16 11.06
CA VAL A 81 -0.15 19.25 10.12
C VAL A 81 0.70 20.28 10.86
N LEU A 82 1.77 20.72 10.21
CA LEU A 82 2.58 21.84 10.63
C LEU A 82 2.05 23.11 9.96
N ILE A 83 1.74 24.11 10.79
CA ILE A 83 1.47 25.48 10.35
C ILE A 83 2.72 26.29 10.65
N GLU A 84 3.38 26.83 9.64
CA GLU A 84 4.61 27.62 9.81
C GLU A 84 4.53 28.96 9.07
N GLU A 85 5.30 29.95 9.53
CA GLU A 85 5.39 31.26 8.87
C GLU A 85 5.89 31.08 7.42
N TRP A 86 5.19 31.71 6.46
CA TRP A 86 5.63 31.67 5.08
C TRP A 86 6.86 32.56 4.87
N ILE A 87 8.03 31.93 4.78
CA ILE A 87 9.30 32.59 4.50
C ILE A 87 9.37 33.02 3.02
N GLN A 88 9.59 34.31 2.79
CA GLN A 88 9.88 34.87 1.46
C GLN A 88 11.38 34.91 1.17
N GLY A 89 11.77 34.73 -0.09
CA GLY A 89 13.17 34.84 -0.53
C GLY A 89 13.53 33.79 -1.58
N GLU A 90 14.80 33.77 -1.95
CA GLU A 90 15.34 32.73 -2.84
C GLU A 90 15.59 31.44 -2.05
N GLU A 91 15.23 30.32 -2.65
CA GLU A 91 15.33 29.00 -2.04
C GLU A 91 16.51 28.21 -2.58
N TYR A 92 17.32 27.69 -1.67
CA TYR A 92 18.51 26.91 -1.95
C TYR A 92 18.41 25.58 -1.24
N ALA A 93 18.81 24.52 -1.92
CA ALA A 93 18.90 23.17 -1.38
C ALA A 93 20.37 22.76 -1.32
N ILE A 94 20.83 22.27 -0.17
CA ILE A 94 22.24 22.07 0.14
C ILE A 94 22.43 20.64 0.62
N ASP A 95 23.26 19.87 -0.09
CA ASP A 95 23.77 18.62 0.45
C ASP A 95 25.06 18.90 1.21
N GLY A 96 25.13 18.39 2.44
CA GLY A 96 26.34 18.49 3.24
C GLY A 96 26.41 17.42 4.30
N TYR A 97 27.52 17.39 5.01
CA TYR A 97 27.68 16.52 6.16
C TYR A 97 28.55 17.17 7.22
N TYR A 98 28.40 16.72 8.46
CA TYR A 98 29.35 17.01 9.53
C TYR A 98 30.37 15.89 9.58
N ASN A 99 31.66 16.20 9.46
CA ASN A 99 32.72 15.20 9.48
C ASN A 99 32.94 14.61 10.90
N GLN A 100 33.96 13.79 11.08
CA GLN A 100 34.28 13.15 12.36
C GLN A 100 34.55 14.16 13.49
N ASP A 101 35.11 15.32 13.15
CA ASP A 101 35.40 16.41 14.09
C ASP A 101 34.19 17.32 14.33
N GLY A 102 33.09 17.11 13.60
CA GLY A 102 31.89 17.94 13.62
C GLY A 102 32.02 19.23 12.81
N GLU A 103 33.01 19.32 11.92
CA GLU A 103 33.10 20.44 10.97
C GLU A 103 32.13 20.23 9.80
N PRO A 104 31.37 21.27 9.41
CA PRO A 104 30.45 21.18 8.29
C PRO A 104 31.19 21.19 6.94
N VAL A 105 30.77 20.30 6.06
CA VAL A 105 31.25 20.15 4.69
C VAL A 105 30.06 20.24 3.74
N ILE A 106 30.13 21.14 2.76
CA ILE A 106 29.12 21.27 1.69
C ILE A 106 29.57 20.44 0.49
N LEU A 107 28.67 19.62 -0.03
CA LEU A 107 28.85 18.73 -1.18
C LEU A 107 28.11 19.22 -2.42
N ASN A 108 26.88 19.70 -2.26
CA ASN A 108 26.10 20.30 -3.33
C ASN A 108 25.47 21.62 -2.91
N VAL A 109 25.27 22.47 -3.91
CA VAL A 109 24.43 23.67 -3.79
C VAL A 109 23.51 23.73 -5.00
N PHE A 110 22.22 23.74 -4.73
CA PHE A 110 21.16 23.87 -5.71
C PHE A 110 20.30 25.09 -5.41
N LYS A 111 19.70 25.64 -6.45
CA LYS A 111 18.68 26.69 -6.37
C LYS A 111 17.41 26.14 -7.00
N ARG A 112 16.28 26.35 -6.32
CA ARG A 112 14.97 25.85 -6.76
C ARG A 112 14.23 26.92 -7.54
N LEU A 113 13.55 26.53 -8.61
CA LEU A 113 12.69 27.41 -9.41
C LEU A 113 11.22 27.10 -9.16
N PHE A 114 10.42 28.16 -9.07
CA PHE A 114 8.98 28.08 -8.87
C PHE A 114 8.27 28.77 -10.02
N ARG A 115 7.20 28.15 -10.52
CA ARG A 115 6.35 28.68 -11.59
C ARG A 115 5.68 29.99 -11.19
N ASP A 116 5.22 30.04 -9.94
CA ASP A 116 4.54 31.17 -9.33
C ASP A 116 4.67 31.09 -7.79
N ASP A 117 4.17 32.08 -7.07
CA ASP A 117 4.26 32.13 -5.60
C ASP A 117 3.63 30.91 -4.91
N TYR A 118 2.63 30.27 -5.53
CA TYR A 118 1.87 29.15 -4.96
C TYR A 118 2.40 27.79 -5.41
N ASP A 119 3.28 27.76 -6.41
CA ASP A 119 3.98 26.54 -6.81
C ASP A 119 4.82 26.01 -5.65
N THR A 120 4.64 24.73 -5.37
CA THR A 120 5.37 23.95 -4.38
C THR A 120 5.98 22.71 -5.02
N SER A 121 5.90 22.53 -6.34
CA SER A 121 6.42 21.34 -7.01
C SER A 121 7.95 21.24 -6.95
N ASP A 122 8.46 20.02 -6.84
CA ASP A 122 9.90 19.71 -6.87
C ASP A 122 10.41 19.56 -8.32
N ARG A 123 9.93 20.43 -9.22
CA ARG A 123 10.08 20.24 -10.68
C ARG A 123 11.47 20.55 -11.19
N ILE A 124 12.08 21.66 -10.78
CA ILE A 124 13.40 22.09 -11.27
C ILE A 124 14.30 22.55 -10.14
N TYR A 125 15.43 21.86 -10.01
CA TYR A 125 16.60 22.29 -9.25
C TYR A 125 17.75 22.55 -10.22
N TYR A 126 18.51 23.61 -10.00
CA TYR A 126 19.68 23.90 -10.82
C TYR A 126 20.89 24.31 -9.99
N THR A 127 22.06 24.15 -10.57
CA THR A 127 23.32 24.67 -10.03
C THR A 127 24.10 25.38 -11.12
N SER A 128 24.88 26.36 -10.71
CA SER A 128 25.78 27.11 -11.57
C SER A 128 26.85 27.76 -10.72
N LYS A 129 27.94 28.19 -11.36
CA LYS A 129 28.99 28.99 -10.72
C LYS A 129 28.40 30.19 -9.95
N LEU A 130 27.38 30.86 -10.49
CA LEU A 130 26.72 31.99 -9.83
C LEU A 130 25.93 31.53 -8.60
N ALA A 131 25.08 30.51 -8.73
CA ALA A 131 24.23 30.02 -7.64
C ALA A 131 25.06 29.54 -6.44
N ILE A 132 26.19 28.87 -6.68
CA ILE A 132 27.10 28.43 -5.61
C ILE A 132 27.72 29.65 -4.90
N ASN A 133 28.26 30.62 -5.66
CA ASN A 133 28.87 31.81 -5.07
C ASN A 133 27.88 32.67 -4.27
N GLU A 134 26.60 32.68 -4.65
CA GLU A 134 25.55 33.45 -3.97
C GLU A 134 25.29 32.97 -2.54
N ILE A 135 25.40 31.66 -2.25
CA ILE A 135 24.95 31.08 -0.98
C ILE A 135 26.03 30.32 -0.20
N TYR A 136 27.12 29.86 -0.83
CA TYR A 136 28.08 28.94 -0.21
C TYR A 136 28.56 29.36 1.20
N HIS A 137 28.99 30.62 1.35
CA HIS A 137 29.47 31.12 2.63
C HIS A 137 28.37 31.24 3.69
N ASP A 138 27.16 31.64 3.27
CA ASP A 138 26.01 31.78 4.16
C ASP A 138 25.48 30.40 4.59
N ALA A 139 25.44 29.42 3.67
CA ALA A 139 25.11 28.02 3.96
C ALA A 139 26.11 27.38 4.94
N LEU A 140 27.42 27.62 4.73
CA LEU A 140 28.45 27.09 5.62
C LEU A 140 28.34 27.71 7.03
N LYS A 141 28.04 29.00 7.11
CA LYS A 141 27.77 29.69 8.38
C LYS A 141 26.50 29.15 9.04
N PHE A 142 25.46 28.89 8.26
CA PHE A 142 24.22 28.28 8.74
C PHE A 142 24.48 26.89 9.36
N MET A 143 25.21 26.00 8.68
CA MET A 143 25.58 24.69 9.23
C MET A 143 26.41 24.82 10.52
N ARG A 144 27.35 25.77 10.58
CA ARG A 144 28.11 26.04 11.82
C ARG A 144 27.19 26.46 12.98
N ASN A 145 26.16 27.26 12.71
CA ASN A 145 25.19 27.65 13.74
C ASN A 145 24.38 26.45 14.24
N ILE A 146 23.96 25.55 13.34
CA ILE A 146 23.29 24.29 13.72
C ILE A 146 24.21 23.46 14.64
N GLN A 147 25.51 23.38 14.34
CA GLN A 147 26.48 22.66 15.16
C GLN A 147 26.57 23.17 16.61
N THR A 148 26.25 24.45 16.86
CA THR A 148 26.28 25.02 18.23
C THR A 148 25.14 24.53 19.11
N VAL A 149 24.03 24.09 18.51
CA VAL A 149 22.85 23.59 19.24
C VAL A 149 22.71 22.06 19.13
N LEU A 150 23.27 21.47 18.09
CA LEU A 150 23.28 20.02 17.83
C LEU A 150 24.72 19.60 17.47
N PRO A 151 25.48 18.94 18.37
CA PRO A 151 26.87 18.58 18.13
C PRO A 151 26.99 17.33 17.23
N LEU A 152 26.62 17.48 15.95
CA LEU A 152 26.56 16.40 14.96
C LEU A 152 27.97 15.98 14.51
N ARG A 153 28.19 14.68 14.27
CA ARG A 153 29.45 14.09 13.78
C ARG A 153 29.15 12.91 12.86
N ASN A 154 29.91 12.76 11.78
CA ASN A 154 29.68 11.76 10.73
C ASN A 154 28.22 11.70 10.29
N TYR A 155 27.65 12.88 10.02
CA TYR A 155 26.20 13.04 9.89
C TYR A 155 25.87 13.69 8.55
N PRO A 156 25.35 12.93 7.56
CA PRO A 156 24.89 13.48 6.30
C PRO A 156 23.54 14.16 6.50
N VAL A 157 23.33 15.24 5.76
CA VAL A 157 22.15 16.07 5.91
C VAL A 157 21.87 16.84 4.62
N HIS A 158 20.59 16.93 4.30
CA HIS A 158 20.09 17.81 3.25
C HIS A 158 19.35 18.98 3.91
N PHE A 159 19.66 20.20 3.48
CA PHE A 159 19.01 21.40 3.98
C PHE A 159 18.30 22.14 2.85
N GLU A 160 17.06 22.52 3.07
CA GLU A 160 16.40 23.56 2.28
C GLU A 160 16.39 24.86 3.09
N ILE A 161 16.95 25.91 2.51
CA ILE A 161 17.12 27.20 3.17
C ILE A 161 16.60 28.33 2.28
N ARG A 162 15.98 29.33 2.91
CA ARG A 162 15.64 30.59 2.24
C ARG A 162 16.58 31.70 2.62
N LYS A 163 17.07 32.42 1.61
CA LYS A 163 17.87 33.63 1.78
C LYS A 163 17.03 34.87 1.48
N LYS A 164 16.90 35.75 2.47
CA LYS A 164 16.30 37.09 2.35
C LYS A 164 17.29 38.14 2.84
N GLY A 165 17.97 38.81 1.90
CA GLY A 165 19.09 39.68 2.22
C GLY A 165 20.23 38.90 2.87
N ASN A 166 20.64 39.27 4.09
CA ASN A 166 21.71 38.60 4.84
C ASN A 166 21.19 37.52 5.82
N ARG A 167 19.89 37.23 5.82
CA ARG A 167 19.28 36.25 6.73
C ARG A 167 19.02 34.95 5.96
N VAL A 168 19.57 33.85 6.50
CA VAL A 168 19.29 32.47 6.07
C VAL A 168 18.39 31.81 7.10
N ILE A 169 17.25 31.31 6.64
CA ILE A 169 16.24 30.65 7.48
C ILE A 169 16.02 29.25 6.92
N PRO A 170 16.07 28.19 7.77
CA PRO A 170 15.76 26.85 7.33
C PRO A 170 14.28 26.74 7.01
N ILE A 171 13.98 26.07 5.90
CA ILE A 171 12.63 25.64 5.51
C ILE A 171 12.47 24.17 5.89
N GLU A 172 13.49 23.36 5.57
CA GLU A 172 13.49 21.93 5.82
C GLU A 172 14.90 21.43 6.18
N ILE A 173 14.98 20.50 7.13
CA ILE A 173 16.23 19.85 7.53
C ILE A 173 15.99 18.36 7.50
N ASN A 174 16.62 17.70 6.56
CA ASN A 174 16.45 16.28 6.27
C ASN A 174 17.66 15.49 6.80
N PRO A 175 17.54 14.86 7.97
CA PRO A 175 18.64 14.11 8.58
C PRO A 175 18.95 12.83 7.81
N LEU A 176 20.21 12.39 7.90
CA LEU A 176 20.68 11.08 7.43
C LEU A 176 20.49 10.80 5.92
N ARG A 177 20.22 11.84 5.12
CA ARG A 177 20.11 11.74 3.67
C ARG A 177 20.67 12.98 2.96
N PHE A 178 20.96 12.81 1.67
CA PHE A 178 21.13 13.90 0.71
C PHE A 178 19.81 14.12 -0.07
N ALA A 179 19.80 15.06 -1.00
CA ALA A 179 18.66 15.38 -1.85
C ALA A 179 18.08 14.12 -2.51
N GLY A 180 16.76 13.93 -2.39
CA GLY A 180 16.03 12.77 -2.89
C GLY A 180 15.89 12.75 -4.41
N ALA A 181 15.17 11.75 -4.93
CA ALA A 181 14.80 11.62 -6.34
C ALA A 181 15.96 11.78 -7.35
N GLY A 182 17.20 11.47 -6.96
CA GLY A 182 18.39 11.61 -7.81
C GLY A 182 18.94 13.04 -7.93
N THR A 183 18.34 14.05 -7.29
CA THR A 183 18.82 15.45 -7.34
C THR A 183 20.28 15.57 -6.90
N THR A 184 20.73 14.74 -5.94
CA THR A 184 22.14 14.70 -5.49
C THR A 184 23.12 14.48 -6.65
N ASP A 185 22.73 13.70 -7.67
CA ASP A 185 23.58 13.37 -8.82
C ASP A 185 23.80 14.54 -9.77
N LEU A 186 23.03 15.63 -9.64
CA LEU A 186 23.22 16.82 -10.45
C LEU A 186 24.64 17.37 -10.31
N GLY A 187 25.24 17.26 -9.13
CA GLY A 187 26.62 17.70 -8.93
C GLY A 187 27.67 16.85 -9.68
N TYR A 188 27.38 15.57 -9.95
CA TYR A 188 28.22 14.77 -10.84
C TYR A 188 28.20 15.31 -12.27
N HIS A 189 27.02 15.69 -12.77
CA HIS A 189 26.88 16.26 -14.11
C HIS A 189 27.45 17.69 -14.22
N ALA A 190 27.32 18.50 -13.16
CA ALA A 190 27.74 19.89 -13.15
C ALA A 190 29.25 20.09 -12.94
N TYR A 191 29.87 19.30 -12.05
CA TYR A 191 31.27 19.49 -11.67
C TYR A 191 32.03 18.17 -11.43
N GLY A 192 31.51 17.05 -11.94
CA GLY A 192 32.28 15.79 -12.05
C GLY A 192 32.58 15.10 -10.73
N MET A 193 31.89 15.45 -9.64
CA MET A 193 32.13 14.92 -8.30
C MET A 193 31.07 13.91 -7.88
N ASN A 194 31.50 12.85 -7.19
CA ASN A 194 30.60 11.89 -6.54
C ASN A 194 30.44 12.27 -5.05
N MET A 195 29.26 12.76 -4.67
CA MET A 195 29.02 13.27 -3.31
C MET A 195 29.05 12.17 -2.25
N TYR A 196 28.55 10.98 -2.61
CA TYR A 196 28.55 9.83 -1.73
C TYR A 196 29.99 9.41 -1.40
N GLU A 197 30.88 9.39 -2.40
CA GLU A 197 32.29 9.08 -2.18
C GLU A 197 32.97 10.09 -1.26
N HIS A 198 32.71 11.40 -1.42
CA HIS A 198 33.23 12.43 -0.53
C HIS A 198 32.78 12.22 0.93
N TYR A 199 31.51 11.91 1.14
CA TYR A 199 30.98 11.60 2.47
C TYR A 199 31.63 10.34 3.07
N PHE A 200 31.60 9.21 2.36
CA PHE A 200 32.12 7.93 2.88
C PHE A 200 33.65 7.94 3.07
N SER A 201 34.38 8.74 2.28
CA SER A 201 35.82 8.96 2.46
C SER A 201 36.17 10.04 3.48
N GLY A 202 35.18 10.79 3.97
CA GLY A 202 35.37 11.93 4.87
C GLY A 202 36.15 13.09 4.24
N THR A 203 36.14 13.22 2.91
CA THR A 203 36.90 14.24 2.18
C THR A 203 36.06 15.46 1.82
N LYS A 204 36.68 16.65 1.87
CA LYS A 204 36.05 17.91 1.50
C LYS A 204 36.34 18.29 0.04
N PRO A 205 35.33 18.68 -0.75
CA PRO A 205 35.55 19.27 -2.07
C PRO A 205 36.38 20.56 -2.02
N ASP A 206 37.33 20.70 -2.95
CA ASP A 206 38.08 21.95 -3.17
C ASP A 206 37.25 22.93 -4.01
N TRP A 207 36.28 23.58 -3.36
CA TRP A 207 35.34 24.49 -4.02
C TRP A 207 36.02 25.67 -4.73
N ASN A 208 37.21 26.11 -4.28
CA ASN A 208 37.93 27.17 -4.99
C ASN A 208 38.37 26.69 -6.37
N ARG A 209 39.00 25.51 -6.42
CA ARG A 209 39.44 24.91 -7.68
C ARG A 209 38.25 24.54 -8.58
N ILE A 210 37.20 23.95 -8.01
CA ILE A 210 36.00 23.55 -8.76
C ILE A 210 35.34 24.77 -9.40
N LEU A 211 35.16 25.85 -8.63
CA LEU A 211 34.59 27.08 -9.17
C LEU A 211 35.51 27.73 -10.21
N GLU A 212 36.84 27.62 -10.10
CA GLU A 212 37.74 28.10 -11.16
C GLU A 212 37.58 27.30 -12.47
N GLU A 213 37.41 25.98 -12.38
CA GLU A 213 37.31 25.07 -13.54
C GLU A 213 35.89 24.99 -14.16
N MET A 214 34.83 25.27 -13.39
CA MET A 214 33.44 25.20 -13.83
C MET A 214 33.12 26.28 -14.87
N ASP A 215 32.38 25.91 -15.92
CA ASP A 215 31.92 26.86 -16.94
C ASP A 215 30.73 27.71 -16.44
N ASP A 216 30.21 28.59 -17.31
CA ASP A 216 29.13 29.52 -16.98
C ASP A 216 27.73 28.96 -17.31
N HIS A 217 27.61 27.70 -17.76
CA HIS A 217 26.32 27.08 -18.06
C HIS A 217 25.51 26.81 -16.78
N ILE A 218 24.22 26.59 -16.98
CA ILE A 218 23.30 26.18 -15.92
C ILE A 218 23.05 24.68 -16.06
N TYR A 219 23.33 23.95 -14.99
CA TYR A 219 23.10 22.51 -14.92
C TYR A 219 21.85 22.26 -14.11
N SER A 220 20.92 21.50 -14.68
CA SER A 220 19.57 21.41 -14.15
C SER A 220 19.11 19.96 -14.05
N PHE A 221 18.35 19.70 -13.00
CA PHE A 221 17.55 18.52 -12.77
C PHE A 221 16.09 18.87 -13.05
N PHE A 222 15.41 18.03 -13.84
CA PHE A 222 13.98 18.10 -14.10
C PHE A 222 13.31 16.81 -13.64
N PHE A 223 12.30 16.93 -12.78
CA PHE A 223 11.46 15.83 -12.35
C PHE A 223 10.14 15.84 -13.10
N ALA A 224 9.88 14.81 -13.89
CA ALA A 224 8.63 14.62 -14.60
C ALA A 224 7.74 13.66 -13.81
N GLU A 225 6.53 14.10 -13.45
CA GLU A 225 5.56 13.35 -12.67
C GLU A 225 4.18 13.36 -13.34
N VAL A 226 3.40 12.28 -13.13
CA VAL A 226 2.01 12.21 -13.58
C VAL A 226 1.15 13.17 -12.73
N PRO A 227 0.45 14.14 -13.35
CA PRO A 227 -0.37 15.12 -12.63
C PRO A 227 -1.37 14.49 -11.65
N LEU A 228 -1.57 15.11 -10.48
CA LEU A 228 -2.41 14.59 -9.39
C LEU A 228 -3.84 14.28 -9.86
N GLU A 229 -4.38 15.02 -10.83
CA GLU A 229 -5.74 14.85 -11.33
C GLU A 229 -5.92 13.59 -12.20
N ILE A 230 -4.84 12.92 -12.60
CA ILE A 230 -4.88 11.70 -13.40
C ILE A 230 -4.68 10.50 -12.48
N ASN A 231 -5.61 9.55 -12.53
CA ASN A 231 -5.47 8.26 -11.85
C ASN A 231 -4.38 7.44 -12.56
N LEU A 232 -3.39 6.93 -11.80
CA LEU A 232 -2.29 6.14 -12.34
C LEU A 232 -2.75 4.87 -13.06
N GLU A 233 -3.84 4.26 -12.60
CA GLU A 233 -4.39 3.04 -13.21
C GLU A 233 -4.87 3.27 -14.65
N ASP A 234 -5.29 4.50 -14.94
CA ASP A 234 -5.76 4.91 -16.25
C ASP A 234 -4.60 5.19 -17.21
N VAL A 235 -3.35 5.37 -16.73
CA VAL A 235 -2.19 5.61 -17.60
C VAL A 235 -1.76 4.30 -18.28
N ALA A 236 -1.96 4.21 -19.59
CA ALA A 236 -1.56 3.07 -20.42
C ALA A 236 -0.08 3.10 -20.81
N ARG A 237 0.46 4.29 -21.14
CA ARG A 237 1.84 4.46 -21.63
C ARG A 237 2.30 5.91 -21.52
N ILE A 238 3.60 6.13 -21.31
CA ILE A 238 4.26 7.44 -21.36
C ILE A 238 5.12 7.56 -22.64
N ASP A 239 5.03 8.70 -23.33
CA ASP A 239 5.88 9.04 -24.49
C ASP A 239 7.19 9.72 -24.05
N HIS A 240 8.15 8.90 -23.63
CA HIS A 240 9.46 9.38 -23.18
C HIS A 240 10.29 10.01 -24.31
N GLU A 241 10.15 9.53 -25.55
CA GLU A 241 10.88 10.11 -26.68
C GLU A 241 10.33 11.50 -26.98
N GLY A 242 9.00 11.69 -27.00
CA GLY A 242 8.40 13.01 -27.12
C GLY A 242 8.92 13.98 -26.05
N LEU A 243 8.89 13.58 -24.78
CA LEU A 243 9.34 14.43 -23.67
C LEU A 243 10.83 14.79 -23.76
N ARG A 244 11.68 13.88 -24.25
CA ARG A 244 13.12 14.16 -24.41
C ARG A 244 13.40 15.29 -25.41
N HIS A 245 12.53 15.50 -26.40
CA HIS A 245 12.72 16.54 -27.43
C HIS A 245 12.44 17.96 -26.93
N GLU A 246 11.86 18.13 -25.74
CA GLU A 246 11.63 19.45 -25.12
C GLU A 246 12.91 20.08 -24.56
N PHE A 247 14.00 19.32 -24.46
CA PHE A 247 15.27 19.75 -23.88
C PHE A 247 16.31 19.93 -25.00
N GLU A 248 17.05 21.04 -24.97
CA GLU A 248 18.07 21.31 -25.97
C GLU A 248 19.29 20.40 -25.82
N HIS A 249 19.78 20.23 -24.57
CA HIS A 249 21.00 19.49 -24.27
C HIS A 249 20.84 18.58 -23.05
N VAL A 250 20.25 17.41 -23.27
CA VAL A 250 20.16 16.35 -22.27
C VAL A 250 21.53 15.76 -21.96
N LEU A 251 21.91 15.77 -20.68
CA LEU A 251 23.10 15.12 -20.15
C LEU A 251 22.81 13.65 -19.80
N GLU A 252 21.66 13.40 -19.18
CA GLU A 252 21.17 12.06 -18.86
C GLU A 252 19.63 12.06 -18.78
N TYR A 253 18.99 11.00 -19.27
CA TYR A 253 17.55 10.78 -19.18
C TYR A 253 17.28 9.43 -18.51
N ARG A 254 16.72 9.45 -17.30
CA ARG A 254 16.38 8.24 -16.53
C ARG A 254 14.87 8.03 -16.57
N GLN A 255 14.45 6.94 -17.20
CA GLN A 255 13.05 6.50 -17.15
C GLN A 255 12.76 5.87 -15.78
N LEU A 256 11.66 6.27 -15.17
CA LEU A 256 11.22 5.74 -13.88
C LEU A 256 9.93 4.91 -14.04
N PRO A 257 9.74 3.87 -13.21
CA PRO A 257 8.51 3.09 -13.23
C PRO A 257 7.36 3.88 -12.58
N PHE A 258 6.53 4.52 -13.40
CA PHE A 258 5.39 5.35 -12.93
C PHE A 258 4.32 4.59 -12.13
N GLN A 259 4.35 3.26 -12.16
CA GLN A 259 3.30 2.39 -11.57
C GLN A 259 3.23 2.45 -10.04
N ASN A 260 4.29 2.91 -9.37
CA ASN A 260 4.38 2.88 -7.91
C ASN A 260 4.41 4.27 -7.24
N ASP A 261 4.91 5.33 -7.90
CA ASP A 261 5.11 6.63 -7.23
C ASP A 261 4.84 7.87 -8.10
N ARG A 262 4.04 7.74 -9.17
CA ARG A 262 3.73 8.80 -10.17
C ARG A 262 4.94 9.34 -10.95
N SER A 263 6.17 8.92 -10.67
CA SER A 263 7.37 9.44 -11.34
C SER A 263 7.48 8.92 -12.77
N MET A 264 7.54 9.83 -13.74
CA MET A 264 7.71 9.52 -15.16
C MET A 264 9.19 9.38 -15.51
N ALA A 265 9.98 10.41 -15.19
CA ALA A 265 11.40 10.47 -15.55
C ALA A 265 12.16 11.51 -14.73
N ILE A 266 13.46 11.30 -14.61
CA ILE A 266 14.43 12.30 -14.18
C ILE A 266 15.27 12.69 -15.40
N ILE A 267 15.39 13.98 -15.67
CA ILE A 267 16.22 14.50 -16.76
C ILE A 267 17.27 15.45 -16.19
N PHE A 268 18.53 15.16 -16.48
CA PHE A 268 19.64 16.08 -16.26
C PHE A 268 19.95 16.77 -17.59
N TYR A 269 20.00 18.09 -17.60
CA TYR A 269 20.25 18.87 -18.81
C TYR A 269 21.11 20.09 -18.50
N ARG A 270 21.74 20.63 -19.54
CA ARG A 270 22.45 21.92 -19.45
C ARG A 270 21.75 22.95 -20.32
N SER A 271 21.74 24.19 -19.85
CA SER A 271 21.20 25.34 -20.55
C SER A 271 22.21 26.50 -20.55
N GLU A 272 22.16 27.34 -21.58
CA GLU A 272 23.00 28.54 -21.68
C GLU A 272 22.55 29.63 -20.70
N ASP A 273 21.25 29.70 -20.43
CA ASP A 273 20.63 30.64 -19.50
C ASP A 273 19.34 30.06 -18.87
N LEU A 274 18.71 30.83 -17.98
CA LEU A 274 17.51 30.40 -17.26
C LEU A 274 16.24 30.35 -18.13
N ASN A 275 16.25 30.79 -19.39
CA ASN A 275 15.04 30.83 -20.21
C ASN A 275 14.50 29.43 -20.49
N GLU A 276 15.37 28.46 -20.78
CA GLU A 276 14.96 27.05 -20.98
C GLU A 276 14.31 26.50 -19.70
N ASN A 277 14.93 26.73 -18.54
CA ASN A 277 14.36 26.33 -17.25
C ASN A 277 12.98 26.96 -17.01
N LEU A 278 12.82 28.25 -17.27
CA LEU A 278 11.55 28.96 -17.11
C LEU A 278 10.49 28.41 -18.07
N GLN A 279 10.85 28.07 -19.31
CA GLN A 279 9.93 27.43 -20.26
C GLN A 279 9.49 26.04 -19.76
N LEU A 280 10.45 25.20 -19.36
CA LEU A 280 10.20 23.84 -18.89
C LEU A 280 9.38 23.80 -17.60
N LEU A 281 9.50 24.81 -16.75
CA LEU A 281 8.70 24.94 -15.53
C LEU A 281 7.19 25.00 -15.85
N HIS A 282 6.82 25.57 -17.00
CA HIS A 282 5.46 25.65 -17.50
C HIS A 282 5.06 24.50 -18.45
N LEU A 283 5.91 23.49 -18.63
CA LEU A 283 5.62 22.36 -19.52
C LEU A 283 4.42 21.56 -19.00
N ASP A 284 3.44 21.37 -19.89
CA ASP A 284 2.30 20.46 -19.66
C ASP A 284 2.74 19.02 -19.98
N LEU A 285 2.64 18.14 -18.98
CA LEU A 285 3.05 16.75 -19.11
C LEU A 285 1.94 15.82 -19.63
N ILE A 286 0.67 16.28 -19.62
CA ILE A 286 -0.49 15.49 -20.07
C ILE A 286 -0.36 15.00 -21.52
N PRO A 287 0.14 15.81 -22.49
CA PRO A 287 0.29 15.36 -23.88
C PRO A 287 1.20 14.13 -24.06
N TYR A 288 2.07 13.85 -23.08
CA TYR A 288 2.97 12.69 -23.10
C TYR A 288 2.36 11.44 -22.46
N LEU A 289 1.11 11.51 -21.99
CA LEU A 289 0.38 10.40 -21.37
C LEU A 289 -0.65 9.80 -22.34
N THR A 290 -0.67 8.47 -22.44
CA THR A 290 -1.74 7.72 -23.11
C THR A 290 -2.69 7.15 -22.05
N ILE A 291 -3.97 7.50 -22.08
CA ILE A 291 -4.97 7.07 -21.09
C ILE A 291 -5.81 5.89 -21.62
N LYS A 292 -6.09 4.89 -20.78
CA LYS A 292 -6.98 3.75 -21.05
C LYS A 292 -8.41 4.26 -21.16
N HIS A 293 -8.99 4.25 -22.35
CA HIS A 293 -10.38 4.65 -22.53
C HIS A 293 -11.35 3.57 -22.00
N LEU A 294 -12.13 3.90 -20.98
CA LEU A 294 -13.43 3.25 -20.72
C LEU A 294 -14.37 3.57 -21.89
N GLY A 295 -14.80 2.53 -22.59
CA GLY A 295 -15.62 2.63 -23.79
C GLY A 295 -17.03 3.16 -23.53
N GLY A 296 -17.23 4.46 -23.72
CA GLY A 296 -18.56 5.06 -23.83
C GLY A 296 -19.15 4.83 -25.23
N MET A 297 -19.93 3.76 -25.42
CA MET A 297 -20.78 3.59 -26.60
C MET A 297 -22.06 4.44 -26.45
N GLU A 298 -22.08 5.64 -27.02
CA GLU A 298 -23.35 6.31 -27.34
C GLU A 298 -24.01 5.59 -28.54
N MET A 299 -25.02 4.76 -28.28
CA MET A 299 -25.91 4.27 -29.34
C MET A 299 -26.94 5.35 -29.71
N ARG A 300 -26.70 6.03 -30.83
CA ARG A 300 -27.72 6.88 -31.48
C ARG A 300 -28.77 6.01 -32.17
N PHE A 301 -29.97 5.97 -31.61
CA PHE A 301 -31.14 5.40 -32.24
C PHE A 301 -31.67 6.31 -33.36
N SER A 302 -31.49 5.89 -34.62
CA SER A 302 -32.11 6.57 -35.75
C SER A 302 -33.61 6.24 -35.80
N LYS A 303 -34.48 7.26 -35.75
CA LYS A 303 -35.92 7.10 -36.01
C LYS A 303 -36.12 6.50 -37.41
N LEU A 304 -36.86 5.40 -37.49
CA LEU A 304 -37.28 4.76 -38.73
C LEU A 304 -37.98 5.75 -39.66
N ASN A 305 -37.36 6.03 -40.80
CA ASN A 305 -37.91 6.89 -41.83
C ASN A 305 -39.04 6.12 -42.58
N PRO A 306 -40.30 6.60 -42.57
CA PRO A 306 -41.42 5.91 -43.22
C PRO A 306 -41.23 5.72 -44.72
N LYS A 307 -40.36 6.51 -45.37
CA LYS A 307 -39.97 6.34 -46.78
C LYS A 307 -39.14 5.08 -47.07
N LYS A 308 -38.66 4.36 -46.05
CA LYS A 308 -37.89 3.11 -46.17
C LYS A 308 -38.61 1.88 -45.57
N SER A 309 -39.92 1.97 -45.33
CA SER A 309 -40.69 0.85 -44.78
C SER A 309 -40.57 -0.40 -45.68
N LEU A 310 -40.34 -1.57 -45.06
CA LEU A 310 -40.32 -2.86 -45.74
C LEU A 310 -41.62 -3.07 -46.53
N LEU A 311 -42.76 -2.63 -45.97
CA LEU A 311 -44.05 -2.66 -46.63
C LEU A 311 -44.04 -1.84 -47.93
N ALA A 312 -43.48 -0.63 -47.91
CA ALA A 312 -43.41 0.24 -49.09
C ALA A 312 -42.48 -0.34 -50.17
N LYS A 313 -41.35 -0.94 -49.77
CA LYS A 313 -40.43 -1.62 -50.69
C LYS A 313 -41.06 -2.87 -51.31
N LEU A 314 -41.75 -3.69 -50.51
CA LEU A 314 -42.50 -4.85 -51.01
C LEU A 314 -43.63 -4.40 -51.95
N PHE A 315 -44.33 -3.32 -51.61
CA PHE A 315 -45.41 -2.77 -52.44
C PHE A 315 -44.91 -2.33 -53.84
N LEU A 316 -43.80 -1.60 -53.89
CA LEU A 316 -43.15 -1.23 -55.15
C LEU A 316 -42.64 -2.46 -55.93
N PHE A 317 -42.01 -3.41 -55.23
CA PHE A 317 -41.45 -4.62 -55.84
C PHE A 317 -42.51 -5.51 -56.49
N TYR A 318 -43.70 -5.64 -55.90
CA TYR A 318 -44.77 -6.48 -56.44
C TYR A 318 -45.65 -5.79 -57.47
N ILE A 319 -45.80 -4.45 -57.46
CA ILE A 319 -46.67 -3.76 -58.43
C ILE A 319 -45.96 -3.49 -59.76
N ILE A 320 -44.68 -3.10 -59.71
CA ILE A 320 -43.92 -2.73 -60.92
C ILE A 320 -43.91 -3.85 -61.97
N PRO A 321 -43.63 -5.13 -61.63
CA PRO A 321 -43.63 -6.22 -62.61
C PRO A 321 -45.01 -6.45 -63.25
N PHE A 322 -46.09 -6.34 -62.47
CA PHE A 322 -47.46 -6.52 -63.00
C PHE A 322 -47.84 -5.39 -63.95
N VAL A 323 -47.46 -4.14 -63.65
CA VAL A 323 -47.70 -2.99 -64.53
C VAL A 323 -46.88 -3.09 -65.81
N LEU A 324 -45.59 -3.44 -65.71
CA LEU A 324 -44.72 -3.64 -66.87
C LEU A 324 -45.21 -4.78 -67.77
N PHE A 325 -45.61 -5.91 -67.17
CA PHE A 325 -46.17 -7.04 -67.89
C PHE A 325 -47.49 -6.69 -68.60
N ALA A 326 -48.40 -6.01 -67.91
CA ALA A 326 -49.67 -5.57 -68.49
C ALA A 326 -49.47 -4.57 -69.64
N GLY A 327 -48.53 -3.63 -69.49
CA GLY A 327 -48.18 -2.67 -70.55
C GLY A 327 -47.58 -3.36 -71.78
N ALA A 328 -46.65 -4.30 -71.59
CA ALA A 328 -46.05 -5.06 -72.69
C ALA A 328 -47.09 -5.90 -73.44
N MET A 329 -47.97 -6.59 -72.71
CA MET A 329 -49.09 -7.36 -73.30
C MET A 329 -50.07 -6.45 -74.04
N GLY A 330 -50.40 -5.28 -73.49
CA GLY A 330 -51.28 -4.30 -74.13
C GLY A 330 -50.72 -3.75 -75.45
N LEU A 331 -49.42 -3.48 -75.51
CA LEU A 331 -48.74 -3.08 -76.75
C LEU A 331 -48.74 -4.21 -77.79
N CYS A 332 -48.44 -5.44 -77.36
CA CYS A 332 -48.46 -6.61 -78.23
C CYS A 332 -49.86 -6.86 -78.82
N PHE A 333 -50.90 -6.76 -77.99
CA PHE A 333 -52.28 -6.90 -78.43
C PHE A 333 -52.68 -5.82 -79.44
N SER A 334 -52.35 -4.55 -79.15
CA SER A 334 -52.59 -3.43 -80.08
C SER A 334 -51.90 -3.63 -81.43
N TYR A 335 -50.65 -4.12 -81.43
CA TYR A 335 -49.91 -4.44 -82.63
C TYR A 335 -50.59 -5.55 -83.46
N ILE A 336 -50.98 -6.66 -82.82
CA ILE A 336 -51.67 -7.77 -83.48
C ILE A 336 -53.01 -7.31 -84.07
N THR A 337 -53.79 -6.52 -83.34
CA THR A 337 -55.07 -5.98 -83.82
C THR A 337 -54.90 -5.10 -85.05
N ASN A 338 -53.97 -4.14 -85.01
CA ASN A 338 -53.70 -3.27 -86.17
C ASN A 338 -53.22 -4.07 -87.38
N LYS A 339 -52.35 -5.05 -87.16
CA LYS A 339 -51.89 -5.95 -88.21
C LYS A 339 -53.06 -6.74 -88.81
N MET A 340 -53.95 -7.29 -87.97
CA MET A 340 -55.11 -8.05 -88.43
C MET A 340 -56.08 -7.21 -89.26
N ILE A 341 -56.36 -5.98 -88.85
CA ILE A 341 -57.26 -5.07 -89.59
C ILE A 341 -56.64 -4.72 -90.96
N ASN A 342 -55.37 -4.32 -90.98
CA ASN A 342 -54.74 -3.82 -92.20
C ASN A 342 -54.37 -4.94 -93.19
N GLU A 343 -53.94 -6.10 -92.72
CA GLU A 343 -53.48 -7.19 -93.60
C GLU A 343 -54.59 -8.19 -93.96
N ASN A 344 -55.65 -8.33 -93.15
CA ASN A 344 -56.68 -9.34 -93.40
C ASN A 344 -58.07 -8.74 -93.65
N VAL A 345 -58.47 -7.71 -92.91
CA VAL A 345 -59.84 -7.17 -93.00
C VAL A 345 -59.98 -6.20 -94.17
N LEU A 346 -59.06 -5.23 -94.31
CA LEU A 346 -59.10 -4.24 -95.38
C LEU A 346 -58.95 -4.86 -96.78
N PRO A 347 -58.03 -5.80 -97.06
CA PRO A 347 -57.91 -6.39 -98.39
C PRO A 347 -59.17 -7.18 -98.80
N GLN A 348 -59.78 -7.93 -97.88
CA GLN A 348 -61.04 -8.64 -98.16
C GLN A 348 -62.21 -7.68 -98.40
N PHE A 349 -62.18 -6.51 -97.74
CA PHE A 349 -63.15 -5.45 -97.95
C PHE A 349 -62.98 -4.86 -99.36
N ASP A 350 -61.74 -4.63 -99.78
CA ASP A 350 -61.38 -4.07 -101.08
C ASP A 350 -61.71 -5.03 -102.23
N ASP A 351 -61.40 -6.32 -102.07
CA ASP A 351 -61.70 -7.37 -103.04
C ASP A 351 -63.21 -7.47 -103.29
N ARG A 352 -64.02 -7.46 -102.21
CA ARG A 352 -65.49 -7.48 -102.34
C ARG A 352 -66.03 -6.24 -103.04
N LEU A 353 -65.45 -5.07 -102.78
CA LEU A 353 -65.87 -3.83 -103.41
C LEU A 353 -65.63 -3.89 -104.92
N SER A 354 -64.43 -4.33 -105.30
CA SER A 354 -64.00 -4.51 -106.70
C SER A 354 -64.85 -5.53 -107.45
N GLU A 355 -65.07 -6.72 -106.89
CA GLU A 355 -65.86 -7.78 -107.54
C GLU A 355 -67.30 -7.33 -107.80
N ASN A 356 -67.91 -6.63 -106.84
CA ASN A 356 -69.27 -6.14 -107.01
C ASN A 356 -69.35 -4.98 -108.02
N ALA A 357 -68.36 -4.09 -108.06
CA ALA A 357 -68.32 -2.99 -109.04
C ALA A 357 -68.23 -3.51 -110.47
N HIS A 358 -67.32 -4.46 -110.72
CA HIS A 358 -67.18 -5.13 -112.01
C HIS A 358 -68.45 -5.90 -112.41
N SER A 359 -69.04 -6.64 -111.45
CA SER A 359 -70.30 -7.36 -111.69
C SER A 359 -71.44 -6.41 -112.06
N LEU A 360 -71.50 -5.23 -111.44
CA LEU A 360 -72.51 -4.22 -111.76
C LEU A 360 -72.26 -3.62 -113.15
N ALA A 361 -71.04 -3.18 -113.43
CA ALA A 361 -70.67 -2.61 -114.72
C ALA A 361 -70.94 -3.55 -115.91
N ALA A 362 -70.68 -4.86 -115.76
CA ALA A 362 -70.98 -5.87 -116.78
C ALA A 362 -72.49 -6.16 -116.95
N SER A 363 -73.29 -5.93 -115.91
CA SER A 363 -74.74 -6.19 -115.95
C SER A 363 -75.54 -5.09 -116.64
N LEU A 364 -74.99 -3.88 -116.70
CA LEU A 364 -75.65 -2.72 -117.27
C LEU A 364 -75.57 -2.71 -118.80
N ASN A 365 -76.70 -2.44 -119.46
CA ASN A 365 -76.75 -2.42 -120.93
C ASN A 365 -76.17 -1.11 -121.52
N PRO A 366 -75.09 -1.15 -122.33
CA PRO A 366 -74.47 0.05 -122.91
C PRO A 366 -75.42 0.91 -123.76
N THR A 367 -76.43 0.28 -124.38
CA THR A 367 -77.42 0.97 -125.22
C THR A 367 -78.38 1.83 -124.39
N LEU A 368 -78.68 1.39 -123.15
CA LEU A 368 -79.52 2.14 -122.20
C LEU A 368 -78.76 3.36 -121.67
N ILE A 369 -77.48 3.20 -121.34
CA ILE A 369 -76.62 4.26 -120.81
C ILE A 369 -76.36 5.36 -121.85
N ASN A 370 -76.14 4.99 -123.11
CA ASN A 370 -75.95 5.98 -124.17
C ASN A 370 -77.22 6.78 -124.48
N LYS A 371 -78.42 6.28 -124.12
CA LYS A 371 -79.72 6.98 -124.23
C LYS A 371 -80.27 7.43 -122.87
N ALA A 372 -79.40 7.59 -121.88
CA ALA A 372 -79.75 7.89 -120.50
C ALA A 372 -80.69 9.10 -120.34
N SER A 373 -80.54 10.14 -121.16
CA SER A 373 -81.35 11.37 -121.12
C SER A 373 -82.86 11.15 -121.32
N VAL A 374 -83.31 9.96 -121.78
CA VAL A 374 -84.74 9.63 -121.95
C VAL A 374 -85.16 8.34 -121.21
N ARG A 375 -84.22 7.57 -120.63
CA ARG A 375 -84.48 6.24 -120.01
C ARG A 375 -83.83 6.03 -118.63
N GLY A 376 -83.57 7.09 -117.88
CA GLY A 376 -82.93 7.02 -116.54
C GLY A 376 -83.65 6.13 -115.51
N GLU A 377 -84.98 6.04 -115.58
CA GLU A 377 -85.79 5.21 -114.66
C GLU A 377 -85.49 3.70 -114.81
N GLU A 378 -85.13 3.23 -116.02
CA GLU A 378 -84.79 1.83 -116.26
C GLU A 378 -83.40 1.49 -115.70
N ILE A 379 -82.43 2.39 -115.83
CA ILE A 379 -81.08 2.22 -115.25
C ILE A 379 -81.18 2.15 -113.72
N LYS A 380 -81.98 3.03 -113.10
CA LYS A 380 -82.23 2.97 -111.65
C LYS A 380 -82.78 1.62 -111.20
N ARG A 381 -83.74 1.02 -111.93
CA ARG A 381 -84.28 -0.30 -111.56
C ARG A 381 -83.20 -1.40 -111.56
N GLU A 382 -82.24 -1.34 -112.49
CA GLU A 382 -81.10 -2.27 -112.50
C GLU A 382 -80.19 -2.04 -111.28
N LEU A 383 -79.93 -0.79 -110.91
CA LEU A 383 -79.16 -0.43 -109.71
C LEU A 383 -79.86 -0.86 -108.41
N ASP A 384 -81.15 -0.59 -108.27
CA ASP A 384 -81.95 -0.99 -107.10
C ASP A 384 -82.02 -2.52 -106.95
N ALA A 385 -82.15 -3.24 -108.08
CA ALA A 385 -82.13 -4.70 -108.09
C ALA A 385 -80.76 -5.27 -107.67
N PHE A 386 -79.66 -4.62 -108.07
CA PHE A 386 -78.32 -5.07 -107.74
C PHE A 386 -78.02 -4.98 -106.23
N VAL A 387 -78.43 -3.90 -105.57
CA VAL A 387 -78.12 -3.67 -104.14
C VAL A 387 -78.94 -4.58 -103.22
N LYS A 388 -80.18 -4.90 -103.61
CA LYS A 388 -81.16 -5.59 -102.74
C LYS A 388 -80.64 -6.89 -102.08
N ASP A 389 -79.81 -7.65 -102.79
CA ASP A 389 -79.26 -8.93 -102.31
C ASP A 389 -77.77 -8.88 -101.93
N LYS A 390 -77.15 -7.69 -101.92
CA LYS A 390 -75.71 -7.51 -101.64
C LYS A 390 -75.50 -6.85 -100.29
N LYS A 391 -75.10 -7.64 -99.28
CA LYS A 391 -74.81 -7.13 -97.93
C LYS A 391 -73.59 -6.20 -97.92
N GLY A 392 -73.77 -5.01 -97.35
CA GLY A 392 -72.71 -4.02 -97.09
C GLY A 392 -72.61 -2.93 -98.16
N ILE A 393 -73.08 -3.19 -99.39
CA ILE A 393 -73.19 -2.15 -100.41
C ILE A 393 -74.39 -1.28 -100.08
N GLU A 394 -74.16 0.02 -99.91
CA GLU A 394 -75.23 0.97 -99.58
C GLU A 394 -75.68 1.74 -100.82
N TYR A 395 -74.70 2.26 -101.56
CA TYR A 395 -74.95 3.11 -102.71
C TYR A 395 -74.27 2.54 -103.96
N VAL A 396 -75.02 2.49 -105.05
CA VAL A 396 -74.48 2.23 -106.39
C VAL A 396 -75.07 3.23 -107.36
N TYR A 397 -74.23 3.78 -108.20
CA TYR A 397 -74.61 4.87 -109.10
C TYR A 397 -73.83 4.80 -110.40
N VAL A 398 -74.47 5.29 -111.46
CA VAL A 398 -73.84 5.47 -112.77
C VAL A 398 -73.54 6.94 -112.95
N LEU A 399 -72.29 7.24 -113.30
CA LEU A 399 -71.80 8.58 -113.56
C LEU A 399 -71.44 8.72 -115.03
N LYS A 400 -71.76 9.86 -115.65
CA LYS A 400 -71.43 10.15 -117.04
C LYS A 400 -71.15 11.64 -117.22
N ARG A 401 -70.29 12.00 -118.16
CA ARG A 401 -70.12 13.38 -118.61
C ARG A 401 -70.97 13.63 -119.86
N GLU A 402 -71.89 14.59 -119.79
CA GLU A 402 -72.77 14.95 -120.91
C GLU A 402 -72.80 16.48 -121.06
N ASN A 403 -72.44 16.99 -122.25
CA ASN A 403 -72.34 18.43 -122.54
C ASN A 403 -71.48 19.23 -121.53
N ASP A 404 -70.29 18.73 -121.21
CA ASP A 404 -69.34 19.32 -120.24
C ASP A 404 -69.85 19.44 -118.78
N ALA A 405 -70.99 18.83 -118.44
CA ALA A 405 -71.46 18.68 -117.07
C ALA A 405 -71.23 17.24 -116.55
N ASP A 406 -70.77 17.14 -115.30
CA ASP A 406 -70.62 15.87 -114.57
C ASP A 406 -71.97 15.47 -113.99
N MET A 407 -72.48 14.30 -114.38
CA MET A 407 -73.85 13.90 -114.11
C MET A 407 -73.89 12.55 -113.41
N ILE A 408 -74.70 12.45 -112.35
CA ILE A 408 -75.22 11.19 -111.85
C ILE A 408 -76.40 10.81 -112.75
N VAL A 409 -76.20 9.80 -113.58
CA VAL A 409 -77.22 9.27 -114.48
C VAL A 409 -78.35 8.65 -113.68
N ALA A 410 -78.00 7.79 -112.72
CA ALA A 410 -78.92 7.16 -111.80
C ALA A 410 -78.17 6.74 -110.52
N LEU A 411 -78.87 6.76 -109.39
CA LEU A 411 -78.41 6.30 -108.08
C LEU A 411 -79.52 5.43 -107.48
N ASN A 412 -79.14 4.28 -106.89
CA ASN A 412 -80.11 3.42 -106.21
C ASN A 412 -80.81 4.18 -105.06
N GLY A 413 -82.12 3.98 -104.91
CA GLY A 413 -82.93 4.61 -103.86
C GLY A 413 -83.25 6.11 -104.05
N SER A 414 -82.66 6.81 -105.03
CA SER A 414 -82.97 8.23 -105.34
C SER A 414 -84.12 8.36 -106.34
N GLU A 415 -85.03 9.33 -106.18
CA GLU A 415 -86.05 9.64 -107.21
C GLU A 415 -85.51 10.50 -108.36
N ASP A 416 -84.42 11.23 -108.13
CA ASP A 416 -83.80 12.11 -109.10
C ASP A 416 -82.85 11.33 -110.03
N TYR A 417 -82.90 11.63 -111.33
CA TYR A 417 -82.00 11.12 -112.36
C TYR A 417 -81.43 12.29 -113.16
N MET A 418 -80.25 12.10 -113.76
CA MET A 418 -79.53 13.17 -114.48
C MET A 418 -79.25 14.39 -113.58
N VAL A 419 -78.75 14.12 -112.36
CA VAL A 419 -78.40 15.15 -111.38
C VAL A 419 -76.97 15.60 -111.62
N GLU A 420 -76.76 16.90 -111.81
CA GLU A 420 -75.41 17.47 -111.93
C GLU A 420 -74.68 17.33 -110.58
N SER A 421 -73.55 16.62 -110.59
CA SER A 421 -72.70 16.39 -109.42
C SER A 421 -71.24 16.39 -109.86
N PRO A 422 -70.45 17.40 -109.43
CA PRO A 422 -69.03 17.44 -109.75
C PRO A 422 -68.34 16.14 -109.33
N PHE A 423 -67.58 15.52 -110.23
CA PHE A 423 -66.88 14.28 -109.89
C PHE A 423 -65.79 14.52 -108.85
N THR A 424 -65.66 13.61 -107.89
CA THR A 424 -64.51 13.59 -106.99
C THR A 424 -63.22 13.31 -107.78
N PRO A 425 -62.03 13.62 -107.23
CA PRO A 425 -60.76 13.31 -107.90
C PRO A 425 -60.65 11.84 -108.33
N GLU A 426 -61.17 10.91 -107.52
CA GLU A 426 -61.20 9.47 -107.78
C GLU A 426 -62.14 9.11 -108.94
N GLN A 427 -63.35 9.69 -108.96
CA GLN A 427 -64.33 9.50 -110.02
C GLN A 427 -63.84 10.09 -111.36
N ALA A 428 -63.26 11.29 -111.32
CA ALA A 428 -62.69 11.96 -112.48
C ALA A 428 -61.51 11.18 -113.08
N LYS A 429 -60.71 10.53 -112.21
CA LYS A 429 -59.62 9.65 -112.60
C LYS A 429 -60.14 8.39 -113.29
N SER A 430 -61.15 7.73 -112.74
CA SER A 430 -61.74 6.52 -113.35
C SER A 430 -62.36 6.79 -114.72
N ILE A 431 -63.14 7.87 -114.86
CA ILE A 431 -63.82 8.18 -116.14
C ILE A 431 -62.87 8.66 -117.24
N THR A 432 -61.88 9.50 -116.91
CA THR A 432 -60.95 10.08 -117.89
C THR A 432 -59.84 9.09 -118.25
N GLY A 433 -59.35 8.34 -117.25
CA GLY A 433 -58.30 7.34 -117.41
C GLY A 433 -58.80 5.98 -117.93
N LYS A 434 -60.12 5.73 -117.90
CA LYS A 434 -60.74 4.41 -118.14
C LYS A 434 -60.05 3.31 -117.33
N GLU A 435 -59.83 3.58 -116.04
CA GLU A 435 -59.19 2.67 -115.09
C GLU A 435 -60.05 2.50 -113.84
N ASP A 436 -59.84 1.39 -113.14
CA ASP A 436 -60.49 1.15 -111.86
C ASP A 436 -59.84 1.99 -110.76
N VAL A 437 -60.66 2.60 -109.90
CA VAL A 437 -60.18 3.44 -108.81
C VAL A 437 -60.89 3.06 -107.51
N LEU A 438 -60.09 2.74 -106.49
CA LEU A 438 -60.54 2.50 -105.13
C LEU A 438 -60.26 3.75 -104.27
N SER A 439 -61.23 4.21 -103.47
CA SER A 439 -61.03 5.30 -102.53
C SER A 439 -60.37 4.81 -101.23
N GLU A 440 -59.77 5.72 -100.46
CA GLU A 440 -59.52 5.49 -99.03
C GLU A 440 -60.86 5.41 -98.27
N ILE A 441 -60.85 4.89 -97.04
CA ILE A 441 -62.03 5.01 -96.17
C ILE A 441 -62.23 6.49 -95.83
N TYR A 442 -63.38 7.03 -96.18
CA TYR A 442 -63.74 8.41 -95.92
C TYR A 442 -65.06 8.50 -95.18
N LYS A 443 -65.34 9.69 -94.64
CA LYS A 443 -66.58 9.96 -93.94
C LYS A 443 -67.25 11.19 -94.52
N ASP A 444 -68.48 11.04 -94.96
CA ASP A 444 -69.30 12.10 -95.53
C ASP A 444 -70.61 12.26 -94.75
N LYS A 445 -71.58 13.00 -95.32
CA LYS A 445 -72.89 13.23 -94.70
C LYS A 445 -73.81 12.00 -94.73
N TRP A 446 -73.43 10.95 -95.45
CA TRP A 446 -74.19 9.71 -95.62
C TRP A 446 -73.59 8.53 -94.87
N GLY A 447 -72.34 8.60 -94.41
CA GLY A 447 -71.74 7.56 -93.57
C GLY A 447 -70.21 7.52 -93.64
N THR A 448 -69.63 6.42 -93.13
CA THR A 448 -68.22 6.10 -93.30
C THR A 448 -68.11 5.03 -94.38
N HIS A 449 -67.59 5.39 -95.54
CA HIS A 449 -67.65 4.56 -96.74
C HIS A 449 -66.27 4.31 -97.30
N LYS A 450 -66.15 3.23 -98.07
CA LYS A 450 -65.12 3.06 -99.07
C LYS A 450 -65.80 2.82 -100.41
N SER A 451 -65.25 3.40 -101.46
CA SER A 451 -65.87 3.42 -102.78
C SER A 451 -64.98 2.80 -103.84
N TYR A 452 -65.60 2.17 -104.83
CA TYR A 452 -64.95 1.63 -106.01
C TYR A 452 -65.59 2.19 -107.27
N PHE A 453 -64.76 2.64 -108.21
CA PHE A 453 -65.17 3.21 -109.48
C PHE A 453 -64.60 2.39 -110.63
N THR A 454 -65.45 1.98 -111.58
CA THR A 454 -65.03 1.20 -112.75
C THR A 454 -65.74 1.67 -114.03
N PRO A 455 -65.06 1.75 -115.17
CA PRO A 455 -65.67 2.14 -116.43
C PRO A 455 -66.62 1.09 -117.01
N ILE A 456 -67.66 1.55 -117.70
CA ILE A 456 -68.62 0.67 -118.38
C ILE A 456 -68.21 0.54 -119.86
N GLU A 457 -67.79 -0.66 -120.26
CA GLU A 457 -67.31 -0.93 -121.61
C GLU A 457 -68.32 -0.51 -122.70
N GLY A 458 -67.83 0.18 -123.73
CA GLY A 458 -68.67 0.68 -124.83
C GLY A 458 -69.44 1.97 -124.54
N THR A 459 -69.19 2.62 -123.39
CA THR A 459 -69.78 3.92 -123.01
C THR A 459 -68.71 4.87 -122.47
N ASP A 460 -69.09 6.14 -122.27
CA ASP A 460 -68.30 7.15 -121.53
C ASP A 460 -68.87 7.37 -120.12
N ALA A 461 -69.38 6.29 -119.50
CA ALA A 461 -69.90 6.26 -118.15
C ALA A 461 -69.10 5.31 -117.25
N ILE A 462 -69.12 5.58 -115.95
CA ILE A 462 -68.54 4.72 -114.90
C ILE A 462 -69.63 4.30 -113.91
N VAL A 463 -69.41 3.19 -113.23
CA VAL A 463 -70.17 2.80 -112.04
C VAL A 463 -69.36 3.17 -110.80
N GLY A 464 -70.01 3.79 -109.83
CA GLY A 464 -69.53 3.89 -108.45
C GLY A 464 -70.31 2.95 -107.53
N ILE A 465 -69.60 2.27 -106.63
CA ILE A 465 -70.17 1.48 -105.53
C ILE A 465 -69.56 1.93 -104.21
N ASP A 466 -70.40 2.20 -103.21
CA ASP A 466 -70.01 2.55 -101.85
C ASP A 466 -70.41 1.44 -100.87
N MET A 467 -69.51 1.07 -99.96
CA MET A 467 -69.74 0.07 -98.90
C MET A 467 -69.44 0.63 -97.51
N ASP A 468 -70.27 0.26 -96.52
CA ASP A 468 -70.14 0.70 -95.13
C ASP A 468 -68.85 0.17 -94.47
N ALA A 469 -68.00 1.10 -94.04
CA ALA A 469 -66.73 0.85 -93.35
C ALA A 469 -66.79 1.15 -91.85
N LYS A 470 -67.96 1.52 -91.29
CA LYS A 470 -68.12 1.89 -89.87
C LYS A 470 -67.71 0.78 -88.91
N PHE A 471 -67.91 -0.49 -89.28
CA PHE A 471 -67.56 -1.63 -88.43
C PHE A 471 -66.05 -1.70 -88.09
N ILE A 472 -65.17 -1.10 -88.90
CA ILE A 472 -63.72 -1.08 -88.68
C ILE A 472 -63.37 -0.18 -87.48
N ASP A 473 -64.03 0.96 -87.36
CA ASP A 473 -63.86 1.87 -86.21
C ASP A 473 -64.48 1.29 -84.94
N GLU A 474 -65.64 0.61 -85.05
CA GLU A 474 -66.27 -0.09 -83.93
C GLU A 474 -65.36 -1.20 -83.38
N LEU A 475 -64.72 -2.00 -84.27
CA LEU A 475 -63.72 -3.01 -83.90
C LEU A 475 -62.53 -2.41 -83.13
N LYS A 476 -61.98 -1.28 -83.59
CA LYS A 476 -60.86 -0.60 -82.91
C LYS A 476 -61.25 -0.12 -81.50
N SER A 477 -62.43 0.48 -81.36
CA SER A 477 -62.92 1.00 -80.07
C SER A 477 -63.17 -0.12 -79.06
N THR A 478 -63.81 -1.22 -79.47
CA THR A 478 -64.04 -2.39 -78.62
C THR A 478 -62.74 -3.02 -78.14
N MET A 479 -61.71 -3.06 -78.99
CA MET A 479 -60.40 -3.61 -78.61
C MET A 479 -59.64 -2.73 -77.61
N ILE A 480 -59.69 -1.40 -77.75
CA ILE A 480 -59.10 -0.47 -76.77
C ILE A 480 -59.76 -0.64 -75.40
N PHE A 481 -61.08 -0.80 -75.35
CA PHE A 481 -61.80 -1.03 -74.10
C PHE A 481 -61.35 -2.30 -73.38
N TYR A 482 -61.20 -3.43 -74.09
CA TYR A 482 -60.69 -4.67 -73.48
C TYR A 482 -59.25 -4.55 -72.96
N ASN A 483 -58.40 -3.76 -73.63
CA ASN A 483 -57.03 -3.50 -73.19
C ASN A 483 -57.00 -2.71 -71.86
N ILE A 484 -57.84 -1.67 -71.75
CA ILE A 484 -57.98 -0.90 -70.50
C ILE A 484 -58.49 -1.80 -69.35
N LEU A 485 -59.47 -2.66 -69.63
CA LEU A 485 -60.00 -3.60 -68.64
C LEU A 485 -58.92 -4.59 -68.14
N PHE A 486 -58.11 -5.12 -69.05
CA PHE A 486 -56.99 -6.00 -68.72
C PHE A 486 -55.96 -5.29 -67.83
N LEU A 487 -55.56 -4.06 -68.19
CA LEU A 487 -54.62 -3.25 -67.40
C LEU A 487 -55.16 -2.99 -65.97
N ALA A 488 -56.43 -2.63 -65.84
CA ALA A 488 -57.06 -2.40 -64.54
C ALA A 488 -57.03 -3.66 -63.66
N SER A 489 -57.35 -4.83 -64.21
CA SER A 489 -57.32 -6.10 -63.47
C SER A 489 -55.92 -6.51 -63.00
N ALA A 490 -54.88 -6.28 -63.82
CA ALA A 490 -53.50 -6.57 -63.44
C ALA A 490 -53.01 -5.69 -62.28
N ILE A 491 -53.41 -4.41 -62.26
CA ILE A 491 -53.10 -3.49 -61.16
C ILE A 491 -53.76 -3.95 -59.86
N ILE A 492 -55.04 -4.33 -59.91
CA ILE A 492 -55.78 -4.83 -58.74
C ILE A 492 -55.10 -6.08 -58.16
N LEU A 493 -54.69 -7.02 -59.01
CA LEU A 493 -53.99 -8.23 -58.58
C LEU A 493 -52.66 -7.91 -57.89
N GLY A 494 -51.87 -7.00 -58.46
CA GLY A 494 -50.60 -6.55 -57.89
C GLY A 494 -50.76 -5.92 -56.51
N VAL A 495 -51.77 -5.06 -56.33
CA VAL A 495 -52.10 -4.45 -55.03
C VAL A 495 -52.51 -5.51 -54.00
N LEU A 496 -53.34 -6.48 -54.38
CA LEU A 496 -53.77 -7.55 -53.49
C LEU A 496 -52.58 -8.40 -53.00
N CYS A 497 -51.70 -8.82 -53.91
CA CYS A 497 -50.47 -9.55 -53.57
C CYS A 497 -49.58 -8.76 -52.62
N ALA A 498 -49.36 -7.47 -52.89
CA ALA A 498 -48.55 -6.60 -52.05
C ALA A 498 -49.10 -6.50 -50.61
N VAL A 499 -50.43 -6.37 -50.45
CA VAL A 499 -51.06 -6.29 -49.12
C VAL A 499 -50.95 -7.60 -48.35
N VAL A 500 -51.20 -8.75 -48.98
CA VAL A 500 -51.15 -10.06 -48.32
C VAL A 500 -49.73 -10.40 -47.85
N ILE A 501 -48.73 -10.23 -48.73
CA ILE A 501 -47.33 -10.50 -48.40
C ILE A 501 -46.82 -9.50 -47.37
N GLY A 502 -47.18 -8.22 -47.53
CA GLY A 502 -46.86 -7.16 -46.59
C GLY A 502 -47.33 -7.46 -45.17
N LYS A 503 -48.59 -7.91 -45.00
CA LYS A 503 -49.13 -8.30 -43.69
C LYS A 503 -48.46 -9.54 -43.10
N LYS A 504 -48.15 -10.56 -43.91
CA LYS A 504 -47.55 -11.83 -43.43
C LYS A 504 -46.08 -11.72 -43.01
N ILE A 505 -45.36 -10.71 -43.50
CA ILE A 505 -43.94 -10.48 -43.19
C ILE A 505 -43.77 -9.27 -42.26
N SER A 506 -44.26 -8.09 -42.63
CA SER A 506 -43.97 -6.86 -41.89
C SER A 506 -44.69 -6.78 -40.53
N GLY A 507 -45.82 -7.45 -40.36
CA GLY A 507 -46.56 -7.49 -39.09
C GLY A 507 -45.75 -8.16 -37.97
N PRO A 508 -45.42 -9.46 -38.11
CA PRO A 508 -44.64 -10.20 -37.11
C PRO A 508 -43.25 -9.58 -36.84
N VAL A 509 -42.59 -9.03 -37.86
CA VAL A 509 -41.31 -8.33 -37.67
C VAL A 509 -41.47 -7.08 -36.81
N ASN A 510 -42.54 -6.29 -37.00
CA ASN A 510 -42.80 -5.13 -36.15
C ASN A 510 -43.18 -5.53 -34.72
N GLU A 511 -43.82 -6.67 -34.52
CA GLU A 511 -44.15 -7.21 -33.21
C GLU A 511 -42.87 -7.63 -32.45
N LEU A 512 -41.93 -8.29 -33.13
CA LEU A 512 -40.59 -8.59 -32.60
C LEU A 512 -39.80 -7.31 -32.27
N VAL A 513 -39.90 -6.26 -33.11
CA VAL A 513 -39.35 -4.94 -32.78
C VAL A 513 -40.01 -4.37 -31.49
N GLY A 514 -41.29 -4.63 -31.28
CA GLY A 514 -41.99 -4.30 -30.04
C GLY A 514 -41.37 -4.98 -28.81
N TYR A 515 -41.24 -6.31 -28.85
CA TYR A 515 -40.63 -7.08 -27.75
C TYR A 515 -39.19 -6.68 -27.47
N THR A 516 -38.37 -6.50 -28.51
CA THR A 516 -36.99 -6.04 -28.34
C THR A 516 -36.89 -4.62 -27.78
N ASN A 517 -37.83 -3.73 -28.09
CA ASN A 517 -37.91 -2.41 -27.44
C ASN A 517 -38.27 -2.50 -25.95
N GLU A 518 -39.12 -3.45 -25.55
CA GLU A 518 -39.43 -3.67 -24.13
C GLU A 518 -38.23 -4.27 -23.38
N MET A 519 -37.53 -5.23 -23.99
CA MET A 519 -36.26 -5.76 -23.48
C MET A 519 -35.20 -4.66 -23.33
N ALA A 520 -35.11 -3.75 -24.30
CA ALA A 520 -34.19 -2.60 -24.26
C ALA A 520 -34.52 -1.59 -23.15
N LYS A 521 -35.76 -1.57 -22.67
CA LYS A 521 -36.18 -0.78 -21.49
C LYS A 521 -35.96 -1.52 -20.17
N GLY A 522 -35.46 -2.76 -20.21
CA GLY A 522 -35.23 -3.60 -19.03
C GLY A 522 -36.39 -4.53 -18.67
N ASP A 523 -37.51 -4.54 -19.42
CA ASP A 523 -38.61 -5.47 -19.17
C ASP A 523 -38.35 -6.80 -19.89
N LEU A 524 -37.80 -7.75 -19.14
CA LEU A 524 -37.54 -9.12 -19.58
C LEU A 524 -38.67 -10.07 -19.19
N SER A 525 -39.75 -9.61 -18.54
CA SER A 525 -40.86 -10.48 -18.08
C SER A 525 -41.80 -10.95 -19.20
N LYS A 526 -41.80 -10.22 -20.33
CA LYS A 526 -42.69 -10.47 -21.48
C LYS A 526 -42.12 -11.55 -22.40
N SER A 527 -42.72 -12.73 -22.38
CA SER A 527 -42.37 -13.82 -23.30
C SER A 527 -42.75 -13.49 -24.75
N ILE A 528 -41.85 -13.85 -25.66
CA ILE A 528 -42.03 -13.67 -27.11
C ILE A 528 -42.81 -14.88 -27.67
N PRO A 529 -43.93 -14.68 -28.38
CA PRO A 529 -44.71 -15.77 -28.95
C PRO A 529 -43.90 -16.59 -29.95
N VAL A 530 -43.75 -17.87 -29.65
CA VAL A 530 -43.08 -18.87 -30.48
C VAL A 530 -44.11 -19.83 -31.09
N GLY A 531 -43.92 -20.22 -32.36
CA GLY A 531 -44.86 -21.14 -33.03
C GLY A 531 -44.96 -21.03 -34.57
N ARG A 532 -44.28 -20.06 -35.20
CA ARG A 532 -44.10 -20.05 -36.67
C ARG A 532 -43.03 -21.05 -37.09
N GLN A 533 -43.17 -21.61 -38.28
CA GLN A 533 -42.22 -22.58 -38.88
C GLN A 533 -41.52 -22.02 -40.13
N ASP A 534 -41.18 -20.73 -40.08
CA ASP A 534 -40.42 -20.05 -41.11
C ASP A 534 -39.31 -19.20 -40.48
N GLU A 535 -38.55 -18.47 -41.29
CA GLU A 535 -37.39 -17.71 -40.84
C GLU A 535 -37.74 -16.64 -39.78
N ILE A 536 -39.00 -16.20 -39.74
CA ILE A 536 -39.48 -15.29 -38.70
C ILE A 536 -39.74 -16.04 -37.38
N GLY A 537 -40.19 -17.29 -37.46
CA GLY A 537 -40.29 -18.19 -36.30
C GLY A 537 -38.93 -18.49 -35.67
N ASP A 538 -37.92 -18.79 -36.50
CA ASP A 538 -36.54 -18.97 -36.03
C ASP A 538 -36.00 -17.69 -35.36
N LEU A 539 -36.32 -16.52 -35.93
CA LEU A 539 -35.99 -15.24 -35.34
C LEU A 539 -36.67 -15.02 -33.98
N SER A 540 -37.97 -15.33 -33.86
CA SER A 540 -38.69 -15.28 -32.58
C SER A 540 -38.07 -16.20 -31.52
N ASN A 541 -37.72 -17.44 -31.89
CA ASN A 541 -37.07 -18.39 -30.98
C ASN A 541 -35.73 -17.84 -30.48
N GLY A 542 -34.87 -17.34 -31.39
CA GLY A 542 -33.58 -16.77 -31.02
C GLY A 542 -33.69 -15.55 -30.10
N PHE A 543 -34.70 -14.69 -30.31
CA PHE A 543 -34.97 -13.57 -29.39
C PHE A 543 -35.49 -14.02 -28.02
N GLU A 544 -36.30 -15.08 -27.94
CA GLU A 544 -36.77 -15.62 -26.66
C GLU A 544 -35.64 -16.27 -25.87
N ASP A 545 -34.76 -17.04 -26.53
CA ASP A 545 -33.57 -17.62 -25.90
C ASP A 545 -32.64 -16.52 -25.34
N MET A 546 -32.47 -15.42 -26.09
CA MET A 546 -31.72 -14.26 -25.63
C MET A 546 -32.40 -13.60 -24.43
N ARG A 547 -33.73 -13.43 -24.44
CA ARG A 547 -34.48 -12.88 -23.30
C ARG A 547 -34.30 -13.73 -22.04
N LEU A 548 -34.45 -15.05 -22.16
CA LEU A 548 -34.27 -15.99 -21.05
C LEU A 548 -32.84 -15.95 -20.50
N SER A 549 -31.84 -15.95 -21.39
CA SER A 549 -30.43 -15.86 -21.01
C SER A 549 -30.10 -14.57 -20.28
N LEU A 550 -30.60 -13.42 -20.79
CA LEU A 550 -30.46 -12.12 -20.12
C LEU A 550 -31.15 -12.11 -18.76
N ALA A 551 -32.36 -12.65 -18.65
CA ALA A 551 -33.08 -12.72 -17.38
C ALA A 551 -32.33 -13.55 -16.34
N HIS A 552 -31.74 -14.68 -16.75
CA HIS A 552 -30.93 -15.50 -15.87
C HIS A 552 -29.63 -14.82 -15.43
N ILE A 553 -28.94 -14.12 -16.35
CA ILE A 553 -27.75 -13.32 -16.01
C ILE A 553 -28.10 -12.24 -14.98
N ILE A 554 -29.17 -11.48 -15.19
CA ILE A 554 -29.61 -10.44 -14.25
C ILE A 554 -29.94 -11.03 -12.87
N GLN A 555 -30.60 -12.19 -12.81
CA GLN A 555 -30.91 -12.86 -11.55
C GLN A 555 -29.64 -13.29 -10.80
N ASN A 556 -28.68 -13.92 -11.49
CA ASN A 556 -27.41 -14.33 -10.89
C ASN A 556 -26.60 -13.13 -10.40
N VAL A 557 -26.57 -12.02 -11.15
CA VAL A 557 -25.90 -10.79 -10.73
C VAL A 557 -26.55 -10.23 -9.46
N ARG A 558 -27.89 -10.25 -9.36
CA ARG A 558 -28.62 -9.81 -8.15
C ARG A 558 -28.27 -10.67 -6.93
N GLU A 559 -28.29 -11.99 -7.06
CA GLU A 559 -27.95 -12.90 -5.95
C GLU A 559 -26.49 -12.73 -5.49
N HIS A 560 -25.56 -12.56 -6.42
CA HIS A 560 -24.16 -12.32 -6.10
C HIS A 560 -23.92 -10.94 -5.46
N ALA A 561 -24.60 -9.88 -5.91
CA ALA A 561 -24.54 -8.57 -5.27
C ALA A 561 -25.03 -8.62 -3.82
N GLN A 562 -26.16 -9.29 -3.56
CA GLN A 562 -26.69 -9.45 -2.19
C GLN A 562 -25.74 -10.24 -1.29
N THR A 563 -25.15 -11.32 -1.81
CA THR A 563 -24.15 -12.11 -1.07
C THR A 563 -22.89 -11.28 -0.77
N MET A 564 -22.45 -10.48 -1.75
CA MET A 564 -21.30 -9.58 -1.59
C MET A 564 -21.57 -8.55 -0.49
N ASN A 565 -22.76 -7.94 -0.47
CA ASN A 565 -23.16 -6.96 0.56
C ASN A 565 -23.19 -7.59 1.98
N GLN A 566 -23.71 -8.81 2.13
CA GLN A 566 -23.67 -9.51 3.42
C GLN A 566 -22.24 -9.84 3.88
N THR A 567 -21.37 -10.17 2.93
CA THR A 567 -19.97 -10.50 3.20
C THR A 567 -19.19 -9.26 3.62
N THR A 568 -19.39 -8.12 2.95
CA THR A 568 -18.73 -6.86 3.32
C THR A 568 -19.12 -6.41 4.72
N VAL A 569 -20.39 -6.54 5.12
CA VAL A 569 -20.81 -6.25 6.52
C VAL A 569 -20.09 -7.14 7.54
N SER A 570 -19.92 -8.43 7.25
CA SER A 570 -19.21 -9.36 8.15
C SER A 570 -17.71 -9.07 8.24
N ILE A 571 -17.09 -8.70 7.10
CA ILE A 571 -15.70 -8.27 7.04
C ILE A 571 -15.49 -6.97 7.82
N GLN A 572 -16.44 -6.03 7.74
CA GLN A 572 -16.39 -4.75 8.46
C GLN A 572 -16.27 -4.95 9.97
N GLN A 573 -17.12 -5.84 10.52
CA GLN A 573 -17.06 -6.20 11.94
C GLN A 573 -15.71 -6.83 12.31
N SER A 574 -15.19 -7.70 11.44
CA SER A 574 -13.89 -8.35 11.67
C SER A 574 -12.74 -7.34 11.73
N PHE A 575 -12.77 -6.29 10.89
CA PHE A 575 -11.80 -5.20 10.97
C PHE A 575 -11.92 -4.39 12.25
N GLU A 576 -13.13 -4.11 12.73
CA GLU A 576 -13.35 -3.41 14.00
C GLU A 576 -12.78 -4.18 15.20
N GLU A 577 -13.05 -5.48 15.28
CA GLU A 577 -12.49 -6.36 16.32
C GLU A 577 -10.95 -6.42 16.24
N MET A 578 -10.39 -6.40 15.02
CA MET A 578 -8.94 -6.46 14.83
C MET A 578 -8.25 -5.15 15.25
N VAL A 579 -8.83 -3.99 14.91
CA VAL A 579 -8.34 -2.68 15.37
C VAL A 579 -8.35 -2.59 16.90
N GLU A 580 -9.42 -3.06 17.55
CA GLU A 580 -9.48 -3.13 19.02
C GLU A 580 -8.39 -4.05 19.59
N SER A 581 -8.18 -5.22 18.98
CA SER A 581 -7.14 -6.17 19.39
C SER A 581 -5.73 -5.57 19.27
N TYR A 582 -5.44 -4.85 18.19
CA TYR A 582 -4.17 -4.14 18.04
C TYR A 582 -4.00 -3.04 19.09
N GLY A 583 -5.06 -2.31 19.43
CA GLY A 583 -5.03 -1.34 20.54
C GLY A 583 -4.68 -1.98 21.89
N GLN A 584 -5.19 -3.18 22.17
CA GLN A 584 -4.82 -3.94 23.36
C GLN A 584 -3.36 -4.40 23.33
N ILE A 585 -2.84 -4.82 22.17
CA ILE A 585 -1.42 -5.17 22.00
C ILE A 585 -0.53 -3.96 22.29
N VAL A 586 -0.84 -2.78 21.73
CA VAL A 586 -0.07 -1.55 22.00
C VAL A 586 -0.07 -1.22 23.48
N THR A 587 -1.22 -1.33 24.14
CA THR A 587 -1.32 -1.11 25.60
C THR A 587 -0.45 -2.10 26.37
N GLY A 588 -0.52 -3.39 26.04
CA GLY A 588 0.29 -4.43 26.66
C GLY A 588 1.80 -4.24 26.44
N THR A 589 2.22 -3.81 25.25
CA THR A 589 3.63 -3.47 24.99
C THR A 589 4.09 -2.27 25.80
N THR A 590 3.24 -1.28 26.01
CA THR A 590 3.58 -0.10 26.83
C THR A 590 3.77 -0.49 28.31
N GLU A 591 2.91 -1.36 28.82
CA GLU A 591 3.04 -1.90 30.18
C GLU A 591 4.33 -2.75 30.34
N GLU A 592 4.67 -3.57 29.35
CA GLU A 592 5.90 -4.37 29.37
C GLU A 592 7.17 -3.50 29.28
N ALA A 593 7.16 -2.43 28.46
CA ALA A 593 8.26 -1.47 28.40
C ALA A 593 8.52 -0.84 29.78
N LYS A 594 7.45 -0.40 30.46
CA LYS A 594 7.54 0.13 31.83
C LYS A 594 8.04 -0.92 32.83
N ALA A 595 7.59 -2.17 32.73
CA ALA A 595 8.08 -3.25 33.56
C ALA A 595 9.58 -3.51 33.33
N SER A 596 10.07 -3.36 32.09
CA SER A 596 11.48 -3.49 31.75
C SER A 596 12.33 -2.35 32.34
N GLU A 597 11.82 -1.11 32.35
CA GLU A 597 12.47 0.00 33.08
C GLU A 597 12.60 -0.28 34.58
N GLU A 598 11.55 -0.81 35.21
CA GLU A 598 11.59 -1.21 36.63
C GLU A 598 12.62 -2.34 36.87
N ARG A 599 12.75 -3.29 35.94
CA ARG A 599 13.79 -4.34 36.01
C ARG A 599 15.19 -3.74 35.91
N ALA A 600 15.44 -2.80 35.01
CA ALA A 600 16.73 -2.12 34.87
C ALA A 600 17.15 -1.43 36.18
N TYR A 601 16.20 -0.77 36.85
CA TYR A 601 16.44 -0.20 38.18
C TYR A 601 16.81 -1.26 39.23
N HIS A 602 16.12 -2.41 39.23
CA HIS A 602 16.45 -3.50 40.14
C HIS A 602 17.82 -4.14 39.86
N ILE A 603 18.21 -4.26 38.59
CA ILE A 603 19.52 -4.77 38.15
C ILE A 603 20.65 -3.88 38.69
N ASP A 604 20.53 -2.56 38.55
CA ASP A 604 21.51 -1.62 39.10
C ASP A 604 21.62 -1.75 40.62
N ARG A 605 20.47 -1.85 41.30
CA ARG A 605 20.44 -2.01 42.77
C ARG A 605 21.11 -3.30 43.23
N ILE A 606 20.86 -4.43 42.56
CA ILE A 606 21.49 -5.71 42.92
C ILE A 606 23.00 -5.68 42.60
N SER A 607 23.40 -5.05 41.50
CA SER A 607 24.83 -4.87 41.15
C SER A 607 25.58 -4.10 42.24
N ASN A 608 24.99 -3.01 42.74
CA ASN A 608 25.53 -2.26 43.88
C ASN A 608 25.61 -3.11 45.16
N MET A 609 24.57 -3.91 45.45
CA MET A 609 24.59 -4.83 46.60
C MET A 609 25.68 -5.90 46.50
N ILE A 610 25.99 -6.40 45.31
CA ILE A 610 27.10 -7.36 45.10
C ILE A 610 28.46 -6.67 45.26
N SER A 611 28.59 -5.42 44.83
CA SER A 611 29.80 -4.62 45.08
C SER A 611 30.05 -4.45 46.58
N ASP A 612 29.02 -4.06 47.34
CA ASP A 612 29.10 -3.92 48.80
C ASP A 612 29.41 -5.26 49.49
N LEU A 613 28.85 -6.35 48.97
CA LEU A 613 29.14 -7.71 49.45
C LEU A 613 30.60 -8.08 49.22
N SER A 614 31.16 -7.75 48.04
CA SER A 614 32.56 -8.00 47.71
C SER A 614 33.51 -7.25 48.66
N ASP A 615 33.19 -5.99 48.97
CA ASP A 615 33.94 -5.21 49.96
C ASP A 615 33.86 -5.81 51.36
N THR A 616 32.68 -6.30 51.75
CA THR A 616 32.46 -6.97 53.04
C THR A 616 33.26 -8.27 53.14
N ILE A 617 33.33 -9.06 52.06
CA ILE A 617 34.13 -10.29 51.99
C ILE A 617 35.62 -9.99 52.10
N ARG A 618 36.10 -8.91 51.45
CA ARG A 618 37.50 -8.47 51.58
C ARG A 618 37.85 -8.15 53.02
N LEU A 619 37.02 -7.37 53.71
CA LEU A 619 37.20 -7.06 55.13
C LEU A 619 37.15 -8.33 56.01
N MET A 620 36.27 -9.28 55.69
CA MET A 620 36.17 -10.55 56.40
C MET A 620 37.43 -11.41 56.25
N ASN A 621 38.04 -11.43 55.06
CA ASN A 621 39.30 -12.12 54.82
C ASN A 621 40.46 -11.48 55.60
N GLU A 622 40.53 -10.14 55.64
CA GLU A 622 41.52 -9.41 56.46
C GLU A 622 41.38 -9.76 57.94
N GLN A 623 40.16 -9.70 58.49
CA GLN A 623 39.89 -10.06 59.89
C GLN A 623 40.17 -11.54 60.18
N THR A 624 39.92 -12.44 59.23
CA THR A 624 40.23 -13.87 59.38
C THR A 624 41.73 -14.10 59.45
N ASN A 625 42.51 -13.38 58.63
CA ASN A 625 43.98 -13.44 58.68
C ASN A 625 44.52 -12.91 60.01
N GLU A 626 44.03 -11.77 60.49
CA GLU A 626 44.39 -11.23 61.81
C GLU A 626 44.05 -12.22 62.94
N MET A 627 42.88 -12.86 62.87
CA MET A 627 42.46 -13.85 63.86
C MET A 627 43.36 -15.09 63.85
N ASN A 628 43.83 -15.52 62.67
CA ASN A 628 44.78 -16.62 62.55
C ASN A 628 46.13 -16.27 63.20
N GLU A 629 46.66 -15.06 62.93
CA GLU A 629 47.90 -14.58 63.58
C GLU A 629 47.75 -14.50 65.10
N PHE A 630 46.64 -13.93 65.59
CA PHE A 630 46.36 -13.83 67.02
C PHE A 630 46.24 -15.21 67.69
N THR A 631 45.62 -16.17 67.00
CA THR A 631 45.46 -17.54 67.49
C THR A 631 46.80 -18.27 67.54
N MET A 632 47.66 -18.13 66.53
CA MET A 632 49.03 -18.67 66.52
C MET A 632 49.88 -18.07 67.65
N HIS A 633 49.77 -16.76 67.89
CA HIS A 633 50.48 -16.10 68.98
C HIS A 633 50.00 -16.62 70.35
N THR A 634 48.68 -16.74 70.54
CA THR A 634 48.09 -17.29 71.77
C THR A 634 48.52 -18.74 72.02
N ASN A 635 48.62 -19.55 70.96
CA ASN A 635 49.14 -20.92 71.06
C ASN A 635 50.56 -20.96 71.63
N THR A 636 51.42 -20.07 71.12
CA THR A 636 52.82 -19.95 71.56
C THR A 636 52.91 -19.52 73.03
N LEU A 637 52.07 -18.57 73.45
CA LEU A 637 52.02 -18.13 74.86
C LEU A 637 51.52 -19.24 75.79
N ALA A 638 50.52 -20.02 75.36
CA ALA A 638 50.02 -21.15 76.13
C ALA A 638 51.08 -22.26 76.28
N GLU A 639 51.84 -22.55 75.22
CA GLU A 639 52.96 -23.50 75.26
C GLU A 639 54.06 -23.03 76.22
N GLN A 640 54.44 -21.75 76.17
CA GLN A 640 55.39 -21.15 77.10
C GLN A 640 54.91 -21.21 78.55
N GLY A 641 53.62 -20.91 78.79
CA GLY A 641 53.00 -20.99 80.11
C GLY A 641 53.00 -22.42 80.67
N SER A 642 52.64 -23.40 79.86
CA SER A 642 52.68 -24.83 80.21
C SER A 642 54.09 -25.29 80.58
N LYS A 643 55.11 -24.89 79.79
CA LYS A 643 56.52 -25.18 80.09
C LYS A 643 56.96 -24.56 81.41
N GLN A 644 56.57 -23.31 81.68
CA GLN A 644 56.94 -22.63 82.92
C GLN A 644 56.29 -23.27 84.15
N VAL A 645 55.06 -23.77 84.02
CA VAL A 645 54.40 -24.61 85.05
C VAL A 645 55.23 -25.87 85.31
N GLN A 646 55.66 -26.59 84.27
CA GLN A 646 56.49 -27.79 84.40
C GLN A 646 57.83 -27.50 85.12
N ASP A 647 58.48 -26.38 84.80
CA ASP A 647 59.71 -25.93 85.45
C ASP A 647 59.49 -25.64 86.94
N VAL A 648 58.37 -24.99 87.31
CA VAL A 648 58.02 -24.71 88.71
C VAL A 648 57.72 -25.99 89.48
N THR A 649 56.99 -26.95 88.90
CA THR A 649 56.75 -28.26 89.53
C THR A 649 58.06 -28.99 89.82
N GLY A 650 58.97 -29.04 88.84
CA GLY A 650 60.29 -29.65 89.04
C GLY A 650 61.14 -28.93 90.10
N GLN A 651 60.96 -27.62 90.30
CA GLN A 651 61.59 -26.88 91.39
C GLN A 651 60.97 -27.20 92.75
N MET A 652 59.64 -27.37 92.82
CA MET A 652 58.95 -27.78 94.05
C MET A 652 59.37 -29.18 94.51
N ASP A 653 59.59 -30.11 93.58
CA ASP A 653 60.12 -31.45 93.89
C ASP A 653 61.50 -31.38 94.56
N LYS A 654 62.39 -30.51 94.06
CA LYS A 654 63.72 -30.28 94.67
C LYS A 654 63.61 -29.66 96.06
N ILE A 655 62.68 -28.73 96.28
CA ILE A 655 62.44 -28.13 97.60
C ILE A 655 61.92 -29.20 98.57
N MET A 656 61.01 -30.06 98.13
CA MET A 656 60.49 -31.19 98.89
C MET A 656 61.61 -32.17 99.29
N GLU A 657 62.51 -32.50 98.35
CA GLU A 657 63.66 -33.36 98.62
C GLU A 657 64.62 -32.74 99.66
N ASN A 658 64.95 -31.46 99.49
CA ASN A 658 65.79 -30.72 100.46
C ASN A 658 65.14 -30.65 101.85
N GLY A 659 63.83 -30.42 101.92
CA GLY A 659 63.10 -30.45 103.18
C GLY A 659 63.16 -31.82 103.85
N LYS A 660 63.08 -32.93 103.09
CA LYS A 660 63.19 -34.30 103.62
C LYS A 660 64.58 -34.57 104.18
N ALA A 661 65.62 -34.14 103.47
CA ALA A 661 67.00 -34.22 103.94
C ALA A 661 67.21 -33.42 105.23
N ASN A 662 66.66 -32.20 105.31
CA ASN A 662 66.72 -31.38 106.53
C ASN A 662 66.02 -32.04 107.72
N LYS A 663 64.83 -32.61 107.51
CA LYS A 663 64.13 -33.36 108.57
C LYS A 663 64.98 -34.53 109.08
N ALA A 664 65.59 -35.29 108.18
CA ALA A 664 66.46 -36.41 108.56
C ALA A 664 67.69 -35.93 109.38
N ASN A 665 68.32 -34.82 108.98
CA ASN A 665 69.44 -34.23 109.73
C ASN A 665 69.02 -33.78 111.14
N LEU A 666 67.82 -33.21 111.29
CA LEU A 666 67.30 -32.77 112.60
C LEU A 666 66.95 -33.95 113.52
N VAL A 667 66.43 -35.04 112.97
CA VAL A 667 66.22 -36.29 113.75
C VAL A 667 67.57 -36.85 114.23
N SER A 668 68.60 -36.85 113.39
CA SER A 668 69.95 -37.24 113.81
C SER A 668 70.50 -36.32 114.92
N LEU A 669 70.21 -35.01 114.86
CA LEU A 669 70.61 -34.07 115.90
C LEU A 669 69.89 -34.35 117.23
N GLU A 670 68.61 -34.69 117.19
CA GLU A 670 67.84 -35.11 118.37
C GLU A 670 68.46 -36.34 119.04
N GLU A 671 68.88 -37.35 118.25
CA GLU A 671 69.61 -38.52 118.76
C GLU A 671 70.96 -38.16 119.41
N ASP A 672 71.72 -37.25 118.80
CA ASP A 672 73.01 -36.80 119.36
C ASP A 672 72.82 -36.00 120.64
N VAL A 673 71.76 -35.20 120.74
CA VAL A 673 71.37 -34.50 121.97
C VAL A 673 71.05 -35.48 123.11
N VAL A 674 70.38 -36.59 122.82
CA VAL A 674 70.14 -37.67 123.81
C VAL A 674 71.45 -38.26 124.31
N LYS A 675 72.38 -38.59 123.41
CA LYS A 675 73.71 -39.11 123.79
C LYS A 675 74.49 -38.13 124.66
N ILE A 676 74.42 -36.82 124.34
CA ILE A 676 75.07 -35.78 125.16
C ILE A 676 74.49 -35.78 126.58
N ASN A 677 73.16 -35.90 126.74
CA ASN A 677 72.53 -35.97 128.06
C ASN A 677 73.01 -37.19 128.88
N GLU A 678 73.21 -38.35 128.26
CA GLU A 678 73.77 -39.54 128.92
C GLU A 678 75.18 -39.28 129.45
N VAL A 679 76.04 -38.66 128.61
CA VAL A 679 77.41 -38.29 128.99
C VAL A 679 77.41 -37.27 130.13
N ILE A 680 76.55 -36.25 130.07
CA ILE A 680 76.41 -35.26 131.13
C ILE A 680 75.97 -35.90 132.44
N GLY A 681 75.02 -36.85 132.40
CA GLY A 681 74.63 -37.63 133.57
C GLY A 681 75.79 -38.39 134.20
N LEU A 682 76.64 -39.02 133.39
CA LEU A 682 77.85 -39.71 133.85
C LEU A 682 78.85 -38.74 134.49
N ILE A 683 79.10 -37.57 133.86
CA ILE A 683 80.00 -36.55 134.42
C ILE A 683 79.46 -36.06 135.77
N ARG A 684 78.14 -35.91 135.95
CA ARG A 684 77.55 -35.49 137.23
C ARG A 684 77.80 -36.51 138.34
N VAL A 685 77.68 -37.81 138.02
CA VAL A 685 78.03 -38.89 138.96
C VAL A 685 79.51 -38.82 139.35
N ILE A 686 80.40 -38.60 138.37
CA ILE A 686 81.85 -38.46 138.63
C ILE A 686 82.14 -37.23 139.50
N ALA A 687 81.53 -36.07 139.19
CA ALA A 687 81.70 -34.85 139.96
C ALA A 687 81.21 -35.03 141.41
N SER A 688 80.05 -35.65 141.61
CA SER A 688 79.51 -35.94 142.94
C SER A 688 80.40 -36.91 143.74
N GLN A 689 80.88 -37.99 143.10
CA GLN A 689 81.85 -38.91 143.72
C GLN A 689 83.16 -38.21 144.06
N THR A 690 83.67 -37.35 143.17
CA THR A 690 84.90 -36.59 143.37
C THR A 690 84.74 -35.61 144.54
N ASN A 691 83.61 -34.92 144.65
CA ASN A 691 83.27 -34.04 145.78
C ASN A 691 83.25 -34.82 147.11
N LEU A 692 82.62 -36.01 147.15
CA LEU A 692 82.59 -36.87 148.32
C LEU A 692 83.97 -37.44 148.70
N LEU A 693 84.75 -37.92 147.72
CA LEU A 693 86.12 -38.39 147.94
C LEU A 693 87.00 -37.26 148.49
N SER A 694 86.86 -36.07 147.92
CA SER A 694 87.64 -34.90 148.30
C SER A 694 87.24 -34.33 149.66
N LEU A 695 85.96 -34.43 150.02
CA LEU A 695 85.47 -34.10 151.35
C LEU A 695 86.01 -35.08 152.40
N ASN A 696 85.96 -36.38 152.11
CA ASN A 696 86.54 -37.41 152.99
C ASN A 696 88.05 -37.22 153.15
N ALA A 697 88.76 -36.93 152.06
CA ALA A 697 90.20 -36.63 152.09
C ALA A 697 90.51 -35.34 152.88
N SER A 698 89.69 -34.29 152.74
CA SER A 698 89.82 -33.06 153.53
C SER A 698 89.60 -33.29 155.03
N ILE A 699 88.61 -34.12 155.39
CA ILE A 699 88.34 -34.50 156.78
C ILE A 699 89.53 -35.27 157.37
N GLU A 700 90.05 -36.27 156.65
CA GLU A 700 91.15 -37.11 157.17
C GLU A 700 92.48 -36.34 157.20
N ALA A 701 92.69 -35.42 156.26
CA ALA A 701 93.81 -34.47 156.30
C ALA A 701 93.72 -33.49 157.48
N ALA A 702 92.53 -33.04 157.88
CA ALA A 702 92.32 -32.24 159.08
C ALA A 702 92.56 -33.06 160.37
N ARG A 703 92.32 -34.38 160.33
CA ARG A 703 92.53 -35.32 161.44
C ARG A 703 94.01 -35.62 161.71
N ALA A 704 94.84 -35.60 160.67
CA ALA A 704 96.29 -35.82 160.76
C ALA A 704 97.09 -34.61 161.31
N GLY A 705 96.41 -33.51 161.68
CA GLY A 705 97.02 -32.33 162.29
C GLY A 705 98.10 -31.70 161.40
N ASP A 706 99.19 -31.21 161.99
CA ASP A 706 100.22 -30.43 161.29
C ASP A 706 100.90 -31.16 160.11
N ALA A 707 100.87 -32.51 160.07
CA ALA A 707 101.41 -33.30 158.95
C ALA A 707 100.47 -33.35 157.72
N GLY A 708 99.16 -33.11 157.89
CA GLY A 708 98.14 -33.21 156.84
C GLY A 708 97.83 -31.91 156.10
N ARG A 709 98.45 -30.80 156.49
CA ARG A 709 98.09 -29.43 156.05
C ARG A 709 98.19 -29.23 154.54
N GLY A 710 99.21 -29.79 153.88
CA GLY A 710 99.37 -29.71 152.42
C GLY A 710 98.32 -30.52 151.65
N PHE A 711 97.93 -31.68 152.19
CA PHE A 711 96.89 -32.52 151.60
C PHE A 711 95.49 -31.91 151.74
N ALA A 712 95.20 -31.24 152.86
CA ALA A 712 93.92 -30.58 153.09
C ALA A 712 93.65 -29.47 152.05
N VAL A 713 94.69 -28.70 151.68
CA VAL A 713 94.56 -27.64 150.66
C VAL A 713 94.24 -28.22 149.28
N VAL A 714 94.92 -29.31 148.87
CA VAL A 714 94.65 -29.97 147.58
C VAL A 714 93.26 -30.61 147.57
N ALA A 715 92.84 -31.23 148.68
CA ALA A 715 91.52 -31.83 148.79
C ALA A 715 90.39 -30.76 148.81
N GLN A 716 90.60 -29.59 149.41
CA GLN A 716 89.64 -28.48 149.27
C GLN A 716 89.58 -27.95 147.83
N GLU A 717 90.72 -27.87 147.13
CA GLU A 717 90.75 -27.41 145.75
C GLU A 717 90.07 -28.41 144.79
N VAL A 718 90.29 -29.71 144.96
CA VAL A 718 89.60 -30.77 144.19
C VAL A 718 88.10 -30.79 144.50
N GLN A 719 87.71 -30.54 145.76
CA GLN A 719 86.30 -30.40 146.13
C GLN A 719 85.66 -29.21 145.41
N LYS A 720 86.34 -28.07 145.40
CA LYS A 720 85.89 -26.86 144.71
C LYS A 720 85.77 -27.07 143.19
N LEU A 721 86.74 -27.73 142.56
CA LEU A 721 86.69 -28.14 141.14
C LEU A 721 85.51 -29.07 140.85
N ALA A 722 85.21 -30.01 141.74
CA ALA A 722 84.07 -30.91 141.60
C ALA A 722 82.73 -30.19 141.70
N VAL A 723 82.58 -29.24 142.63
CA VAL A 723 81.39 -28.36 142.74
C VAL A 723 81.25 -27.48 141.50
N GLN A 724 82.35 -26.86 141.03
CA GLN A 724 82.34 -26.07 139.78
C GLN A 724 82.00 -26.91 138.54
N THR A 725 82.38 -28.20 138.53
CA THR A 725 82.03 -29.13 137.46
C THR A 725 80.53 -29.45 137.47
N ASP A 726 79.91 -29.61 138.64
CA ASP A 726 78.45 -29.79 138.79
C ASP A 726 77.68 -28.53 138.36
N GLU A 727 78.14 -27.34 138.76
CA GLU A 727 77.57 -26.06 138.30
C GLU A 727 77.69 -25.89 136.76
N SER A 728 78.82 -26.28 136.17
CA SER A 728 79.03 -26.22 134.72
C SER A 728 78.13 -27.21 133.97
N ILE A 729 77.86 -28.37 134.56
CA ILE A 729 76.91 -29.35 134.04
C ILE A 729 75.49 -28.78 133.99
N ASP A 730 75.05 -28.06 135.04
CA ASP A 730 73.73 -27.42 135.03
C ASP A 730 73.57 -26.46 133.85
N ILE A 731 74.60 -25.65 133.56
CA ILE A 731 74.61 -24.72 132.41
C ILE A 731 74.55 -25.47 131.07
N ILE A 732 75.28 -26.59 130.94
CA ILE A 732 75.25 -27.42 129.73
C ILE A 732 73.89 -28.09 129.56
N SER A 733 73.32 -28.65 130.63
CA SER A 733 71.98 -29.25 130.63
C SER A 733 70.91 -28.23 130.20
N GLU A 734 70.97 -27.01 130.71
CA GLU A 734 70.05 -25.94 130.28
C GLU A 734 70.23 -25.60 128.79
N SER A 735 71.46 -25.54 128.31
CA SER A 735 71.76 -25.28 126.89
C SER A 735 71.26 -26.40 125.98
N ILE A 736 71.41 -27.65 126.41
CA ILE A 736 70.92 -28.84 125.72
C ILE A 736 69.39 -28.88 125.69
N MET A 737 68.73 -28.53 126.80
CA MET A 737 67.26 -28.39 126.83
C MET A 737 66.77 -27.35 125.82
N ARG A 738 67.44 -26.19 125.72
CA ARG A 738 67.12 -25.18 124.72
C ARG A 738 67.35 -25.67 123.29
N ILE A 739 68.44 -26.40 123.02
CA ILE A 739 68.70 -26.99 121.69
C ILE A 739 67.61 -28.01 121.33
N ASN A 740 67.18 -28.84 122.29
CA ASN A 740 66.13 -29.83 122.06
C ASN A 740 64.78 -29.15 121.75
N GLU A 741 64.39 -28.15 122.56
CA GLU A 741 63.18 -27.37 122.33
C GLU A 741 63.20 -26.65 120.97
N GLN A 742 64.34 -26.05 120.60
CA GLN A 742 64.54 -25.43 119.29
C GLN A 742 64.47 -26.45 118.15
N THR A 743 65.07 -27.63 118.31
CA THR A 743 65.05 -28.72 117.30
C THR A 743 63.62 -29.20 117.07
N ALA A 744 62.86 -29.45 118.13
CA ALA A 744 61.44 -29.83 118.04
C ALA A 744 60.60 -28.77 117.31
N LYS A 745 60.84 -27.48 117.60
CA LYS A 745 60.18 -26.37 116.91
C LYS A 745 60.53 -26.29 115.42
N VAL A 746 61.79 -26.54 115.04
CA VAL A 746 62.20 -26.55 113.63
C VAL A 746 61.59 -27.75 112.89
N ILE A 747 61.49 -28.92 113.52
CA ILE A 747 60.80 -30.09 112.93
C ILE A 747 59.33 -29.77 112.66
N GLN A 748 58.63 -29.15 113.63
CA GLN A 748 57.24 -28.72 113.45
C GLN A 748 57.10 -27.73 112.28
N ASN A 749 57.91 -26.68 112.24
CA ASN A 749 57.88 -25.70 111.15
C ASN A 749 58.18 -26.35 109.78
N ASN A 750 59.06 -27.35 109.75
CA ASN A 750 59.39 -28.08 108.54
C ASN A 750 58.24 -28.98 108.06
N ASP A 751 57.47 -29.56 108.98
CA ASP A 751 56.24 -30.32 108.66
C ASP A 751 55.13 -29.42 108.13
N GLU A 752 54.95 -28.23 108.73
CA GLU A 752 54.06 -27.19 108.19
C GLU A 752 54.50 -26.75 106.78
N SER A 753 55.80 -26.52 106.58
CA SER A 753 56.36 -26.17 105.26
C SER A 753 56.11 -27.25 104.20
N PHE A 754 56.16 -28.54 104.56
CA PHE A 754 55.82 -29.61 103.62
C PHE A 754 54.36 -29.58 103.19
N GLN A 755 53.43 -29.29 104.11
CA GLN A 755 52.02 -29.14 103.76
C GLN A 755 51.81 -27.96 102.81
N ASP A 756 52.49 -26.83 103.07
CA ASP A 756 52.44 -25.67 102.18
C ASP A 756 53.01 -25.97 100.79
N ILE A 757 54.12 -26.73 100.69
CA ILE A 757 54.69 -27.16 99.41
C ILE A 757 53.73 -28.11 98.67
N LEU A 758 53.11 -29.08 99.35
CA LEU A 758 52.13 -29.99 98.72
C LEU A 758 50.93 -29.22 98.17
N ASN A 759 50.42 -28.26 98.92
CA ASN A 759 49.35 -27.36 98.46
C ASN A 759 49.82 -26.52 97.26
N GLY A 760 51.07 -26.03 97.28
CA GLY A 760 51.68 -25.29 96.17
C GLY A 760 51.80 -26.12 94.90
N VAL A 761 52.24 -27.39 95.00
CA VAL A 761 52.29 -28.32 93.86
C VAL A 761 50.91 -28.53 93.26
N SER A 762 49.88 -28.78 94.08
CA SER A 762 48.51 -28.97 93.60
C SER A 762 47.96 -27.73 92.87
N LEU A 763 48.26 -26.52 93.37
CA LEU A 763 47.87 -25.27 92.69
C LEU A 763 48.57 -25.11 91.33
N VAL A 764 49.84 -25.48 91.24
CA VAL A 764 50.63 -25.40 90.00
C VAL A 764 50.17 -26.44 88.98
N GLU A 765 49.85 -27.67 89.41
CA GLU A 765 49.26 -28.71 88.54
C GLU A 765 47.91 -28.28 87.97
N ASN A 766 47.04 -27.67 88.78
CA ASN A 766 45.77 -27.12 88.32
C ASN A 766 45.98 -26.00 87.27
N ASN A 767 46.98 -25.13 87.46
CA ASN A 767 47.37 -24.16 86.43
C ASN A 767 47.84 -24.83 85.12
N GLY A 768 48.52 -25.98 85.21
CA GLY A 768 48.87 -26.79 84.04
C GLY A 768 47.64 -27.29 83.28
N GLU A 769 46.61 -27.76 83.99
CA GLU A 769 45.33 -28.14 83.38
C GLU A 769 44.63 -26.95 82.68
N ILE A 770 44.73 -25.73 83.24
CA ILE A 770 44.19 -24.52 82.61
C ILE A 770 44.91 -24.25 81.28
N PHE A 771 46.23 -24.34 81.22
CA PHE A 771 46.97 -24.17 79.96
C PHE A 771 46.61 -25.22 78.91
N ASN A 772 46.39 -26.48 79.31
CA ASN A 772 45.90 -27.52 78.38
C ASN A 772 44.51 -27.17 77.82
N LYS A 773 43.59 -26.68 78.65
CA LYS A 773 42.27 -26.21 78.18
C LYS A 773 42.38 -25.01 77.24
N ILE A 774 43.35 -24.11 77.45
CA ILE A 774 43.64 -23.01 76.53
C ILE A 774 44.13 -23.57 75.19
N PHE A 775 45.05 -24.54 75.18
CA PHE A 775 45.54 -25.19 73.97
C PHE A 775 44.41 -25.82 73.14
N GLU A 776 43.54 -26.61 73.78
CA GLU A 776 42.36 -27.20 73.12
C GLU A 776 41.41 -26.13 72.53
N SER A 777 41.25 -25.00 73.22
CA SER A 777 40.39 -23.90 72.76
C SER A 777 41.01 -23.17 71.57
N VAL A 778 42.33 -22.98 71.57
CA VAL A 778 43.10 -22.38 70.49
C VAL A 778 43.10 -23.29 69.24
N GLU A 779 43.22 -24.61 69.40
CA GLU A 779 43.11 -25.56 68.28
C GLU A 779 41.71 -25.51 67.62
N LYS A 780 40.64 -25.38 68.44
CA LYS A 780 39.28 -25.18 67.93
C LYS A 780 39.14 -23.85 67.19
N LEU A 781 39.75 -22.78 67.70
CA LEU A 781 39.78 -21.47 67.03
C LEU A 781 40.47 -21.56 65.68
N LEU A 782 41.64 -22.21 65.59
CA LEU A 782 42.35 -22.42 64.31
C LEU A 782 41.45 -23.09 63.27
N LYS A 783 40.81 -24.23 63.62
CA LYS A 783 39.85 -24.91 62.74
C LYS A 783 38.69 -24.00 62.34
N GLY A 784 38.18 -23.18 63.26
CA GLY A 784 37.15 -22.18 62.99
C GLY A 784 37.59 -21.11 61.98
N THR A 785 38.82 -20.61 62.09
CA THR A 785 39.38 -19.62 61.14
C THR A 785 39.56 -20.21 59.74
N GLU A 786 40.00 -21.47 59.62
CA GLU A 786 40.12 -22.16 58.34
C GLU A 786 38.76 -22.34 57.66
N GLN A 787 37.73 -22.71 58.43
CA GLN A 787 36.36 -22.82 57.93
C GLN A 787 35.81 -21.45 57.48
N LEU A 788 36.08 -20.39 58.23
CA LEU A 788 35.65 -19.03 57.89
C LEU A 788 36.30 -18.54 56.57
N ALA A 789 37.58 -18.83 56.36
CA ALA A 789 38.26 -18.53 55.11
C ALA A 789 37.65 -19.32 53.92
N ALA A 790 37.36 -20.61 54.11
CA ALA A 790 36.72 -21.44 53.10
C ALA A 790 35.31 -20.95 52.74
N HIS A 791 34.52 -20.52 53.73
CA HIS A 791 33.20 -19.93 53.51
C HIS A 791 33.30 -18.58 52.79
N SER A 792 34.23 -17.71 53.18
CA SER A 792 34.46 -16.41 52.51
C SER A 792 34.79 -16.60 51.03
N LYS A 793 35.65 -17.57 50.71
CA LYS A 793 35.95 -17.92 49.30
C LYS A 793 34.71 -18.36 48.53
N LYS A 794 33.89 -19.23 49.12
CA LYS A 794 32.66 -19.72 48.49
C LYS A 794 31.62 -18.62 48.27
N ILE A 795 31.50 -17.68 49.21
CA ILE A 795 30.62 -16.51 49.04
C ILE A 795 31.14 -15.64 47.89
N ASN A 796 32.46 -15.46 47.75
CA ASN A 796 33.04 -14.72 46.64
C ASN A 796 32.72 -15.37 45.28
N GLU A 797 32.95 -16.68 45.16
CA GLU A 797 32.60 -17.45 43.94
C GLU A 797 31.10 -17.34 43.60
N SER A 798 30.21 -17.41 44.60
CA SER A 798 28.76 -17.24 44.41
C SER A 798 28.36 -15.81 44.04
N SER A 799 29.13 -14.82 44.48
CA SER A 799 28.91 -13.40 44.15
C SER A 799 29.30 -13.12 42.71
N ASP A 800 30.41 -13.68 42.24
CA ASP A 800 30.85 -13.62 40.85
C ASP A 800 29.81 -14.26 39.90
N GLU A 801 29.27 -15.42 40.27
CA GLU A 801 28.22 -16.11 39.50
C GLU A 801 26.90 -15.30 39.46
N SER A 802 26.53 -14.68 40.58
CA SER A 802 25.36 -13.80 40.65
C SER A 802 25.53 -12.57 39.77
N LEU A 803 26.74 -11.98 39.72
CA LEU A 803 27.05 -10.84 38.87
C LEU A 803 26.92 -11.20 37.39
N ALA A 804 27.45 -12.36 36.98
CA ALA A 804 27.32 -12.86 35.61
C ALA A 804 25.85 -13.05 35.22
N SER A 805 25.04 -13.63 36.11
CA SER A 805 23.60 -13.83 35.90
C SER A 805 22.85 -12.49 35.76
N ILE A 806 23.23 -11.47 36.54
CA ILE A 806 22.62 -10.14 36.47
C ILE A 806 22.97 -9.43 35.15
N GLN A 807 24.20 -9.59 34.66
CA GLN A 807 24.60 -9.06 33.35
C GLN A 807 23.81 -9.73 32.21
N GLU A 808 23.55 -11.03 32.30
CA GLU A 808 22.70 -11.74 31.34
C GLU A 808 21.25 -11.23 31.39
N ILE A 809 20.69 -11.04 32.60
CA ILE A 809 19.35 -10.46 32.77
C ILE A 809 19.30 -9.03 32.20
N ALA A 810 20.37 -8.24 32.36
CA ALA A 810 20.44 -6.89 31.79
C ALA A 810 20.38 -6.92 30.26
N ALA A 811 21.16 -7.78 29.62
CA ALA A 811 21.15 -7.96 28.18
C ALA A 811 19.77 -8.41 27.66
N ILE A 812 19.14 -9.38 28.34
CA ILE A 812 17.79 -9.85 28.00
C ILE A 812 16.75 -8.73 28.20
N SER A 813 16.89 -7.90 29.24
CA SER A 813 15.97 -6.80 29.50
C SER A 813 16.07 -5.72 28.42
N GLU A 814 17.28 -5.39 27.95
CA GLU A 814 17.51 -4.46 26.85
C GLU A 814 16.94 -5.00 25.53
N GLU A 815 17.21 -6.27 25.21
CA GLU A 815 16.62 -6.94 24.03
C GLU A 815 15.09 -6.98 24.11
N GLY A 816 14.55 -7.19 25.31
CA GLY A 816 13.11 -7.17 25.58
C GLY A 816 12.47 -5.81 25.27
N VAL A 817 13.14 -4.70 25.59
CA VAL A 817 12.66 -3.35 25.25
C VAL A 817 12.62 -3.18 23.72
N ALA A 818 13.71 -3.48 23.04
CA ALA A 818 13.78 -3.35 21.58
C ALA A 818 12.71 -4.22 20.88
N THR A 819 12.51 -5.44 21.36
CA THR A 819 11.46 -6.34 20.86
C THR A 819 10.06 -5.77 21.10
N THR A 820 9.84 -5.18 22.27
CA THR A 820 8.56 -4.56 22.65
C THR A 820 8.25 -3.35 21.77
N GLU A 821 9.24 -2.50 21.49
CA GLU A 821 9.12 -1.38 20.55
C GLU A 821 8.77 -1.88 19.14
N GLN A 822 9.43 -2.93 18.66
CA GLN A 822 9.14 -3.54 17.36
C GLN A 822 7.71 -4.10 17.28
N ILE A 823 7.25 -4.80 18.33
CA ILE A 823 5.87 -5.32 18.40
C ILE A 823 4.87 -4.17 18.40
N SER A 824 5.16 -3.09 19.15
CA SER A 824 4.31 -1.90 19.20
C SER A 824 4.19 -1.23 17.83
N ALA A 825 5.31 -1.01 17.16
CA ALA A 825 5.35 -0.45 15.81
C ALA A 825 4.58 -1.33 14.81
N ALA A 826 4.81 -2.65 14.84
CA ALA A 826 4.09 -3.58 13.98
C ALA A 826 2.58 -3.59 14.26
N ALA A 827 2.16 -3.49 15.53
CA ALA A 827 0.74 -3.43 15.89
C ALA A 827 0.09 -2.12 15.41
N ILE A 828 0.79 -0.99 15.52
CA ILE A 828 0.34 0.30 14.98
C ILE A 828 0.20 0.21 13.45
N GLN A 829 1.21 -0.32 12.76
CA GLN A 829 1.18 -0.49 11.30
C GLN A 829 0.02 -1.39 10.87
N GLN A 830 -0.20 -2.52 11.55
CA GLN A 830 -1.33 -3.41 11.25
C GLN A 830 -2.69 -2.75 11.52
N SER A 831 -2.80 -1.91 12.57
CA SER A 831 -4.00 -1.13 12.83
C SER A 831 -4.31 -0.15 11.69
N THR A 832 -3.28 0.52 11.16
CA THR A 832 -3.41 1.39 9.98
C THR A 832 -3.85 0.60 8.76
N ILE A 833 -3.24 -0.56 8.49
CA ILE A 833 -3.63 -1.44 7.38
C ILE A 833 -5.10 -1.87 7.52
N MET A 834 -5.55 -2.26 8.72
CA MET A 834 -6.95 -2.64 8.93
C MET A 834 -7.92 -1.47 8.74
N THR A 835 -7.50 -0.25 9.07
CA THR A 835 -8.30 0.95 8.81
C THR A 835 -8.43 1.21 7.31
N GLY A 836 -7.34 1.08 6.54
CA GLY A 836 -7.39 1.18 5.08
C GLY A 836 -8.24 0.07 4.43
N LEU A 837 -8.13 -1.17 4.91
CA LEU A 837 -8.97 -2.28 4.43
C LEU A 837 -10.45 -2.07 4.79
N LYS A 838 -10.75 -1.44 5.93
CA LYS A 838 -12.10 -1.05 6.33
C LYS A 838 -12.71 -0.06 5.33
N GLU A 839 -11.94 0.91 4.85
CA GLU A 839 -12.37 1.84 3.81
C GLU A 839 -12.57 1.15 2.46
N GLN A 840 -11.63 0.31 2.02
CA GLN A 840 -11.79 -0.48 0.78
C GLN A 840 -13.03 -1.39 0.82
N ASN A 841 -13.33 -1.97 1.98
CA ASN A 841 -14.53 -2.78 2.17
C ASN A 841 -15.82 -1.95 2.15
N GLN A 842 -15.75 -0.68 2.59
CA GLN A 842 -16.84 0.28 2.45
C GLN A 842 -17.09 0.61 0.96
N ASP A 843 -16.03 0.77 0.17
CA ASP A 843 -16.15 0.98 -1.28
C ASP A 843 -16.75 -0.25 -1.97
N LEU A 844 -16.32 -1.46 -1.58
CA LEU A 844 -16.90 -2.69 -2.10
C LEU A 844 -18.40 -2.82 -1.74
N ALA A 845 -18.79 -2.37 -0.54
CA ALA A 845 -20.19 -2.30 -0.15
C ALA A 845 -20.98 -1.31 -1.01
N ASN A 846 -20.40 -0.14 -1.32
CA ASN A 846 -20.99 0.85 -2.22
C ASN A 846 -21.14 0.31 -3.66
N GLU A 847 -20.10 -0.30 -4.22
CA GLU A 847 -20.15 -0.92 -5.55
C GLU A 847 -21.20 -2.04 -5.63
N SER A 848 -21.32 -2.84 -4.57
CA SER A 848 -22.38 -3.84 -4.46
C SER A 848 -23.77 -3.22 -4.49
N ALA A 849 -23.98 -2.11 -3.76
CA ALA A 849 -25.25 -1.39 -3.74
C ALA A 849 -25.58 -0.76 -5.10
N ILE A 850 -24.58 -0.19 -5.79
CA ILE A 850 -24.75 0.35 -7.15
C ILE A 850 -25.10 -0.79 -8.13
N LEU A 851 -24.45 -1.95 -8.02
CA LEU A 851 -24.74 -3.12 -8.84
C LEU A 851 -26.17 -3.61 -8.60
N GLU A 852 -26.62 -3.65 -7.34
CA GLU A 852 -28.00 -3.99 -6.97
C GLU A 852 -29.01 -3.01 -7.59
N GLU A 853 -28.75 -1.70 -7.52
CA GLU A 853 -29.58 -0.67 -8.15
C GLU A 853 -29.61 -0.80 -9.69
N MET A 854 -28.46 -1.13 -10.32
CA MET A 854 -28.37 -1.34 -11.76
C MET A 854 -29.21 -2.52 -12.23
N VAL A 855 -29.22 -3.63 -11.48
CA VAL A 855 -30.04 -4.81 -11.82
C VAL A 855 -31.50 -4.68 -11.39
N GLU A 856 -31.83 -3.79 -10.46
CA GLU A 856 -33.22 -3.49 -10.06
C GLU A 856 -34.03 -2.85 -11.20
N LYS A 857 -33.35 -2.14 -12.12
CA LYS A 857 -33.96 -1.58 -13.34
C LYS A 857 -34.51 -2.66 -14.30
N PHE A 858 -34.09 -3.91 -14.14
CA PHE A 858 -34.52 -5.03 -14.97
C PHE A 858 -35.62 -5.84 -14.28
N ILE A 859 -36.73 -6.04 -14.99
CA ILE A 859 -37.88 -6.81 -14.54
C ILE A 859 -37.78 -8.21 -15.15
N THR A 860 -37.41 -9.21 -14.35
CA THR A 860 -37.19 -10.60 -14.79
C THR A 860 -38.36 -11.53 -14.49
N GLU A 861 -39.22 -11.17 -13.53
CA GLU A 861 -40.43 -11.89 -13.15
C GLU A 861 -41.68 -11.02 -13.34
N LYS A 862 -42.87 -11.61 -13.22
CA LYS A 862 -44.14 -10.98 -13.56
C LYS A 862 -44.88 -10.44 -12.35
#